data_AF-A0A6I7PG34-F1
#
_entry.id   AF-A0A6I7PG34-F1
#
_cell.length_a   1.000
_cell.length_b   1.000
_cell.length_c   1.000
_cell.angle_alpha   90.00
_cell.angle_beta   90.00
_cell.angle_gamma   90.00
#
_symmetry.space_group_name_H-M   'P 1'
#
loop_
_entity.id
_entity.type
_entity.pdbx_description
1 polymer ?
#
loop_
_entity_poly.entity_id
_entity_poly.type
_entity_poly.pdbx_seq_one_letter_code
_entity_poly.pdbx_strand_id
1 'polypeptide(L)'
;MTNEQKEAYFKYPGEREPCLSRHVACVQAGQSLAAAGYIGYTGQLDAADMRSSSRDNRVQAAAEAASAVGAEYLLFATLQGPGSNQPGWGVGQSGAGPAESTGPEEPAGPTYHTGPPANLLSVTLVEDADQPLLCWSELGSSDEGSLLCVARPAPDGSIGTRQRVFSSPHAICRLKACALDNRLYVFCWEQITRQRCQVYTLLWHEEEGLLFEAPMSDSLLDSFRPDLAVDQAGRLWMAWDQYRGGHYEIVLAAYRPEQLQSAAASGTEPQADIGKTFGAKGEDWNAAKLVCVENDPVCIWRGAVEVRDDRGIVDHYSFVKGVWLQDGHPIGLHDAAHPSDAGIVLDLREGLLPRKASKGYVGLRRNPQLVLVDGAPLLACEVRPEATQTSVAGQLVCRRVRRDGRVEDALVVDRGGYCYALPPRCSTAGGRLPLACYRFEKQDREILDLSRASLADADPYGLDASDWDSWKRETPEDDTQGSDWPRYTLSAVDSGKGQYTLYWADTHCHTVMSPDAEGDPDELIHYARRYAGIDVVGLVDNDFYPHKVLTRGEWVLKKAIARRFSRNGEFLCPPAWEFTYHDRSLSPSDFNHRAVLHFLLPEGRQVARRTDPDSRTLDRFLETISSETSLVYSHHCSYEIRDQRIERSTEIVSSWRVCMEETSFTMDQLLAGMRLGFIGSSDTHRYVPGRGGALTGIYAEELTPEAILDAYNKRRIIATQGSKIALDLRVAGAFIGDDVSVTVGQSFPIELSVHAPAPIASVEILRDGQPIHRHEPAPRSGEQPARSAERKPHTLQVSCDDQLNHSGTHFYHAKVRLVGDEALNDVDGRGAGLSYVNDSRYPHNLAAARGVYAWTSPVWVTSE
;
A
#
# COMPACT_ATOMS: atom_id res chain seq x y z
N MET A 1 40.06 -24.27 12.69
CA MET A 1 39.49 -22.91 12.80
C MET A 1 37.99 -23.05 12.71
N THR A 2 37.30 -22.28 13.55
CA THR A 2 35.89 -22.34 13.99
C THR A 2 34.92 -22.00 12.84
N ASN A 3 33.69 -22.53 12.79
CA ASN A 3 32.48 -22.12 13.52
C ASN A 3 32.37 -20.60 13.72
N GLU A 4 31.19 -20.06 13.40
CA GLU A 4 30.76 -18.66 13.52
C GLU A 4 31.32 -17.73 12.43
N GLN A 5 30.54 -17.48 11.37
CA GLN A 5 30.25 -16.11 10.84
C GLN A 5 29.63 -16.01 9.43
N LYS A 6 29.25 -17.07 8.69
CA LYS A 6 28.81 -16.88 7.27
C LYS A 6 27.59 -17.64 6.74
N GLU A 7 26.73 -18.20 7.60
CA GLU A 7 25.44 -18.75 7.15
C GLU A 7 24.32 -18.41 8.15
N ALA A 8 23.56 -17.35 7.86
CA ALA A 8 22.22 -17.12 8.40
C ALA A 8 21.52 -16.07 7.55
N TYR A 9 20.85 -16.50 6.48
CA TYR A 9 19.51 -16.08 6.08
C TYR A 9 19.17 -16.83 4.77
N PHE A 10 18.05 -17.56 4.79
CA PHE A 10 17.44 -18.30 3.67
C PHE A 10 18.04 -19.66 3.26
N LYS A 11 17.64 -20.74 3.95
CA LYS A 11 17.60 -22.10 3.37
C LYS A 11 16.33 -22.84 3.85
N TYR A 12 15.45 -23.22 2.92
CA TYR A 12 14.53 -24.36 3.09
C TYR A 12 14.47 -25.21 1.79
N PRO A 13 14.57 -26.56 1.89
CA PRO A 13 14.54 -27.53 0.78
C PRO A 13 13.07 -27.75 0.33
N GLY A 14 12.69 -28.25 -0.85
CA GLY A 14 13.30 -29.18 -1.80
C GLY A 14 12.17 -30.16 -2.22
N GLU A 15 11.84 -30.18 -3.50
CA GLU A 15 10.68 -30.79 -4.17
C GLU A 15 10.56 -32.33 -4.03
N ARG A 16 9.31 -32.86 -4.03
CA ARG A 16 8.92 -34.13 -4.69
C ARG A 16 7.42 -34.16 -5.09
N GLU A 17 7.13 -34.62 -6.30
CA GLU A 17 5.79 -34.79 -6.93
C GLU A 17 5.06 -36.13 -6.53
N PRO A 18 3.97 -36.60 -7.20
CA PRO A 18 2.58 -36.51 -6.73
C PRO A 18 1.88 -37.87 -6.55
N CYS A 19 0.79 -37.94 -5.76
CA CYS A 19 -0.15 -39.09 -5.81
C CYS A 19 -1.60 -38.66 -5.54
N LEU A 20 -2.46 -38.95 -6.52
CA LEU A 20 -3.92 -38.81 -6.53
C LEU A 20 -4.61 -39.82 -5.58
N SER A 21 -5.64 -39.41 -4.84
CA SER A 21 -7.04 -39.88 -5.03
C SER A 21 -8.00 -39.58 -3.85
N ARG A 22 -9.16 -39.00 -4.19
CA ARG A 22 -10.54 -39.30 -3.73
C ARG A 22 -10.93 -39.14 -2.23
N HIS A 23 -11.64 -38.06 -1.88
CA HIS A 23 -13.11 -38.04 -1.60
C HIS A 23 -13.61 -36.64 -1.23
N VAL A 24 -14.81 -36.29 -1.71
CA VAL A 24 -15.58 -35.06 -1.46
C VAL A 24 -16.60 -35.34 -0.36
N ALA A 25 -16.68 -34.50 0.69
CA ALA A 25 -17.92 -34.19 1.44
C ALA A 25 -17.73 -33.08 2.51
N CYS A 26 -18.62 -32.09 2.47
CA CYS A 26 -19.11 -31.18 3.52
C CYS A 26 -18.15 -30.32 4.39
N VAL A 27 -18.19 -29.01 4.09
CA VAL A 27 -18.52 -27.88 4.98
C VAL A 27 -18.47 -28.13 6.50
N GLN A 28 -17.54 -27.47 7.20
CA GLN A 28 -17.86 -26.72 8.43
C GLN A 28 -16.66 -25.91 8.97
N ALA A 29 -16.95 -24.61 9.14
CA ALA A 29 -16.56 -23.67 10.19
C ALA A 29 -15.12 -23.61 10.73
N GLY A 30 -14.62 -22.37 10.73
CA GLY A 30 -13.94 -21.81 11.89
C GLY A 30 -12.46 -21.56 11.67
N GLN A 31 -12.09 -20.31 11.43
CA GLN A 31 -10.85 -19.70 11.94
C GLN A 31 -10.86 -18.19 11.72
N SER A 32 -10.33 -17.52 12.74
CA SER A 32 -10.45 -16.13 13.18
C SER A 32 -9.35 -15.23 12.60
N LEU A 33 -9.37 -13.88 12.84
CA LEU A 33 -8.21 -12.92 12.84
C LEU A 33 -8.62 -11.46 13.00
N ALA A 34 -8.15 -10.84 14.06
CA ALA A 34 -8.26 -9.41 14.25
C ALA A 34 -6.85 -8.83 14.51
N ALA A 35 -6.63 -7.72 13.82
CA ALA A 35 -5.52 -6.77 13.74
C ALA A 35 -5.98 -5.84 12.63
N ALA A 36 -7.04 -5.08 12.88
CA ALA A 36 -7.82 -4.51 11.78
C ALA A 36 -7.70 -2.99 11.72
N GLY A 37 -6.46 -2.58 11.48
CA GLY A 37 -6.12 -1.92 10.23
C GLY A 37 -4.80 -2.51 9.73
N TYR A 38 -4.88 -3.35 8.70
CA TYR A 38 -3.74 -4.00 8.04
C TYR A 38 -3.00 -5.02 8.91
N ILE A 39 -3.35 -6.31 8.81
CA ILE A 39 -2.46 -7.47 9.02
C ILE A 39 -3.31 -8.76 9.06
N GLY A 40 -3.01 -9.73 8.20
CA GLY A 40 -3.54 -11.09 8.29
C GLY A 40 -2.44 -12.10 8.66
N TYR A 41 -2.53 -12.79 9.80
CA TYR A 41 -1.56 -13.84 10.22
C TYR A 41 -2.07 -15.11 10.88
N THR A 42 -1.37 -16.18 10.56
CA THR A 42 -1.44 -17.49 11.21
C THR A 42 -0.22 -17.67 12.10
N GLY A 43 -0.33 -17.37 13.40
CA GLY A 43 0.71 -17.62 14.40
C GLY A 43 0.35 -18.80 15.32
N GLN A 44 1.32 -19.66 15.63
CA GLN A 44 1.15 -20.82 16.51
C GLN A 44 1.51 -20.45 17.96
N LEU A 45 0.54 -20.51 18.89
CA LEU A 45 0.77 -20.42 20.34
C LEU A 45 1.14 -21.80 20.89
N ASP A 46 2.28 -21.92 21.58
CA ASP A 46 2.61 -23.10 22.37
C ASP A 46 2.30 -22.82 23.85
N ALA A 47 1.42 -23.63 24.45
CA ALA A 47 0.88 -23.41 25.80
C ALA A 47 1.88 -23.70 26.96
N ALA A 48 3.18 -23.81 26.67
CA ALA A 48 4.17 -24.34 27.62
C ALA A 48 5.05 -23.31 28.35
N ASP A 49 5.21 -22.07 27.85
CA ASP A 49 6.28 -21.16 28.31
C ASP A 49 5.85 -19.91 29.10
N MET A 50 4.79 -20.00 29.91
CA MET A 50 4.44 -18.94 30.89
C MET A 50 4.78 -19.34 32.34
N ARG A 51 6.06 -19.31 32.70
CA ARG A 51 6.52 -19.49 34.10
C ARG A 51 7.41 -18.34 34.58
N SER A 52 6.82 -17.23 35.03
CA SER A 52 7.19 -16.55 36.29
C SER A 52 6.32 -15.30 36.53
N SER A 53 5.49 -15.34 37.59
CA SER A 53 4.82 -14.23 38.30
C SER A 53 3.53 -14.74 38.97
N SER A 54 3.14 -14.16 40.10
CA SER A 54 2.04 -14.62 40.96
C SER A 54 0.65 -14.48 40.32
N ARG A 55 -0.26 -15.38 40.70
CA ARG A 55 -1.59 -15.62 40.09
C ARG A 55 -2.53 -14.39 40.12
N ASP A 56 -2.39 -13.51 41.11
CA ASP A 56 -3.25 -12.32 41.28
C ASP A 56 -2.84 -11.14 40.38
N ASN A 57 -1.54 -10.99 40.05
CA ASN A 57 -1.09 -10.01 39.06
C ASN A 57 -1.43 -10.43 37.62
N ARG A 58 -1.67 -11.72 37.37
CA ARG A 58 -1.99 -12.25 36.03
C ARG A 58 -3.41 -11.94 35.58
N VAL A 59 -4.38 -11.95 36.50
CA VAL A 59 -5.80 -11.69 36.17
C VAL A 59 -6.02 -10.19 35.92
N GLN A 60 -5.37 -9.33 36.71
CA GLN A 60 -5.48 -7.89 36.55
C GLN A 60 -4.67 -7.38 35.34
N ALA A 61 -3.45 -7.89 35.12
CA ALA A 61 -2.69 -7.58 33.92
C ALA A 61 -3.31 -8.18 32.65
N ALA A 62 -3.97 -9.34 32.70
CA ALA A 62 -4.71 -9.88 31.55
C ALA A 62 -6.01 -9.13 31.28
N ALA A 63 -6.71 -8.62 32.29
CA ALA A 63 -7.90 -7.77 32.10
C ALA A 63 -7.52 -6.39 31.55
N GLU A 64 -6.41 -5.80 32.04
CA GLU A 64 -5.88 -4.52 31.55
C GLU A 64 -5.16 -4.66 30.19
N ALA A 65 -4.50 -5.79 29.92
CA ALA A 65 -3.96 -6.10 28.59
C ALA A 65 -5.07 -6.52 27.61
N ALA A 66 -6.18 -7.09 28.08
CA ALA A 66 -7.37 -7.31 27.26
C ALA A 66 -8.07 -5.99 26.90
N SER A 67 -8.02 -4.96 27.76
CA SER A 67 -8.47 -3.61 27.40
C SER A 67 -7.48 -2.87 26.48
N ALA A 68 -6.17 -3.14 26.62
CA ALA A 68 -5.14 -2.54 25.77
C ALA A 68 -4.96 -3.21 24.40
N VAL A 69 -5.27 -4.51 24.27
CA VAL A 69 -4.87 -5.34 23.11
C VAL A 69 -5.91 -6.41 22.74
N GLY A 70 -6.93 -6.64 23.57
CA GLY A 70 -7.70 -7.89 23.57
C GLY A 70 -9.14 -7.79 23.08
N ALA A 71 -9.44 -6.99 22.08
CA ALA A 71 -10.55 -7.30 21.18
C ALA A 71 -10.18 -8.49 20.26
N GLU A 72 -8.94 -8.45 19.80
CA GLU A 72 -8.58 -9.09 18.55
C GLU A 72 -8.21 -10.57 18.74
N TYR A 73 -7.53 -10.87 19.84
CA TYR A 73 -7.13 -12.21 20.23
C TYR A 73 -8.24 -13.02 20.90
N LEU A 74 -9.16 -12.33 21.58
CA LEU A 74 -10.34 -12.93 22.17
C LEU A 74 -11.15 -13.65 21.08
N LEU A 75 -11.36 -12.99 19.93
CA LEU A 75 -12.00 -13.54 18.70
C LEU A 75 -11.23 -14.69 18.10
N PHE A 76 -9.91 -14.65 18.28
CA PHE A 76 -9.04 -15.70 17.84
C PHE A 76 -9.26 -17.03 18.53
N ALA A 77 -9.27 -16.97 19.86
CA ALA A 77 -9.32 -18.14 20.74
C ALA A 77 -10.72 -18.78 20.81
N THR A 78 -11.81 -18.06 20.48
CA THR A 78 -13.19 -18.56 20.67
C THR A 78 -13.97 -18.98 19.45
N LEU A 79 -13.59 -18.52 18.27
CA LEU A 79 -14.03 -19.20 17.07
C LEU A 79 -13.45 -20.63 16.99
N GLN A 80 -12.51 -20.97 17.88
CA GLN A 80 -12.15 -22.33 18.28
C GLN A 80 -12.78 -22.71 19.63
N GLY A 81 -14.11 -22.65 19.72
CA GLY A 81 -14.82 -23.06 20.93
C GLY A 81 -14.66 -24.57 21.24
N PRO A 82 -14.65 -24.96 22.53
CA PRO A 82 -14.43 -26.33 22.95
C PRO A 82 -15.72 -27.15 22.83
N GLY A 83 -15.68 -28.23 22.03
CA GLY A 83 -16.61 -29.35 22.18
C GLY A 83 -17.34 -29.80 20.91
N SER A 84 -16.85 -30.87 20.30
CA SER A 84 -17.72 -31.89 19.71
C SER A 84 -17.62 -33.15 20.58
N ASN A 85 -18.62 -33.37 21.42
CA ASN A 85 -18.70 -34.53 22.28
C ASN A 85 -19.42 -35.69 21.54
N GLN A 86 -18.83 -36.90 21.64
CA GLN A 86 -19.42 -38.26 21.56
C GLN A 86 -19.45 -39.03 20.21
N PRO A 87 -19.59 -40.40 20.23
CA PRO A 87 -19.42 -41.38 21.31
C PRO A 87 -18.40 -42.50 20.98
N GLY A 88 -18.00 -43.26 22.01
CA GLY A 88 -16.94 -44.26 21.95
C GLY A 88 -17.31 -45.63 21.40
N TRP A 89 -16.28 -46.45 21.23
CA TRP A 89 -16.36 -47.92 21.27
C TRP A 89 -15.14 -48.47 22.01
N GLY A 90 -15.42 -49.31 23.00
CA GLY A 90 -14.44 -49.92 23.88
C GLY A 90 -13.89 -51.26 23.37
N VAL A 91 -12.74 -51.59 23.97
CA VAL A 91 -12.23 -52.91 24.39
C VAL A 91 -12.17 -54.04 23.36
N GLY A 92 -10.95 -54.52 23.07
CA GLY A 92 -10.69 -55.77 22.35
C GLY A 92 -9.22 -56.24 22.38
N GLN A 93 -8.79 -56.73 23.55
CA GLN A 93 -7.77 -57.75 23.87
C GLN A 93 -6.53 -58.04 22.97
N SER A 94 -5.36 -57.97 23.64
CA SER A 94 -4.27 -58.99 23.78
C SER A 94 -3.33 -59.35 22.61
N GLY A 95 -2.04 -59.44 22.93
CA GLY A 95 -1.09 -60.38 22.30
C GLY A 95 0.31 -59.81 22.03
N ALA A 96 1.35 -60.47 22.53
CA ALA A 96 2.73 -59.97 22.63
C ALA A 96 3.68 -60.39 21.49
N GLY A 97 4.61 -59.48 21.12
CA GLY A 97 5.99 -59.71 20.62
C GLY A 97 6.23 -60.04 19.13
N PRO A 98 7.49 -59.96 18.62
CA PRO A 98 8.39 -58.79 18.60
C PRO A 98 9.04 -58.52 17.20
N ALA A 99 9.71 -57.35 17.10
CA ALA A 99 10.78 -56.95 16.16
C ALA A 99 10.45 -56.72 14.66
N GLU A 100 10.63 -55.48 14.18
CA GLU A 100 11.77 -55.05 13.33
C GLU A 100 11.65 -53.57 12.92
N SER A 101 12.81 -52.96 12.69
CA SER A 101 13.09 -51.53 12.51
C SER A 101 12.43 -50.88 11.29
N THR A 102 11.82 -49.71 11.47
CA THR A 102 11.58 -48.75 10.38
C THR A 102 11.84 -47.32 10.87
N GLY A 103 12.65 -46.60 10.06
CA GLY A 103 12.90 -45.15 9.93
C GLY A 103 12.73 -44.17 11.10
N PRO A 104 13.58 -43.13 11.20
CA PRO A 104 13.23 -41.98 12.02
C PRO A 104 11.93 -41.37 11.47
N GLU A 105 10.92 -41.25 12.32
CA GLU A 105 9.73 -40.43 12.04
C GLU A 105 10.21 -39.05 11.60
N GLU A 106 9.89 -38.69 10.35
CA GLU A 106 10.10 -37.33 9.87
C GLU A 106 9.34 -36.39 10.81
N PRO A 107 10.01 -35.36 11.39
CA PRO A 107 9.27 -34.33 12.09
C PRO A 107 8.31 -33.72 11.09
N ALA A 108 7.02 -33.70 11.42
CA ALA A 108 6.02 -32.96 10.65
C ALA A 108 6.59 -31.57 10.39
N GLY A 109 6.92 -31.27 9.13
CA GLY A 109 7.33 -29.93 8.73
C GLY A 109 6.27 -28.92 9.19
N PRO A 110 6.62 -27.64 9.37
CA PRO A 110 5.67 -26.64 9.83
C PRO A 110 4.46 -26.66 8.88
N THR A 111 3.34 -27.15 9.40
CA THR A 111 2.06 -27.09 8.71
C THR A 111 1.67 -25.62 8.74
N TYR A 112 1.84 -24.93 7.61
CA TYR A 112 1.23 -23.62 7.43
C TYR A 112 -0.28 -23.82 7.44
N HIS A 113 -0.91 -23.57 8.59
CA HIS A 113 -2.35 -23.53 8.67
C HIS A 113 -2.83 -22.27 7.94
N THR A 114 -3.00 -22.34 6.62
CA THR A 114 -3.79 -21.36 5.89
C THR A 114 -5.24 -21.55 6.31
N GLY A 115 -5.62 -20.94 7.44
CA GLY A 115 -7.03 -20.75 7.78
C GLY A 115 -7.72 -20.03 6.61
N PRO A 116 -9.04 -20.21 6.41
CA PRO A 116 -9.76 -19.51 5.36
C PRO A 116 -9.51 -18.00 5.50
N PRO A 117 -9.36 -17.26 4.38
CA PRO A 117 -9.11 -15.83 4.42
C PRO A 117 -10.18 -15.15 5.27
N ALA A 118 -9.76 -14.48 6.34
CA ALA A 118 -10.67 -13.86 7.28
C ALA A 118 -11.64 -12.94 6.52
N ASN A 119 -12.95 -13.13 6.75
CA ASN A 119 -13.97 -12.20 6.26
C ASN A 119 -13.94 -10.87 7.03
N LEU A 120 -13.02 -10.69 7.97
CA LEU A 120 -12.94 -9.52 8.84
C LEU A 120 -12.38 -8.31 8.08
N LEU A 121 -12.99 -7.15 8.32
CA LEU A 121 -12.64 -5.87 7.69
C LEU A 121 -12.05 -4.89 8.70
N SER A 122 -12.65 -4.80 9.89
CA SER A 122 -12.24 -3.89 10.96
C SER A 122 -12.68 -4.41 12.31
N VAL A 123 -11.95 -4.06 13.37
CA VAL A 123 -12.17 -4.52 14.75
C VAL A 123 -11.84 -3.37 15.68
N THR A 124 -12.62 -3.22 16.75
CA THR A 124 -12.40 -2.25 17.80
C THR A 124 -12.93 -2.77 19.13
N LEU A 125 -12.39 -2.27 20.23
CA LEU A 125 -12.84 -2.57 21.58
C LEU A 125 -13.45 -1.30 22.18
N VAL A 126 -14.61 -1.45 22.81
CA VAL A 126 -15.23 -0.38 23.58
C VAL A 126 -15.10 -0.69 25.06
N GLU A 127 -14.54 0.24 25.82
CA GLU A 127 -14.62 0.22 27.28
C GLU A 127 -16.04 0.62 27.70
N ASP A 128 -16.66 -0.22 28.52
CA ASP A 128 -18.02 -0.07 29.04
C ASP A 128 -18.00 -0.39 30.54
N ALA A 129 -18.95 0.19 31.29
CA ALA A 129 -18.88 0.28 32.75
C ALA A 129 -18.86 -1.09 33.45
N ASP A 130 -19.56 -2.08 32.87
CA ASP A 130 -19.67 -3.42 33.45
C ASP A 130 -18.63 -4.39 32.88
N GLN A 131 -18.49 -4.43 31.54
CA GLN A 131 -17.58 -5.32 30.80
C GLN A 131 -17.28 -4.72 29.42
N PRO A 132 -16.08 -4.92 28.85
CA PRO A 132 -15.77 -4.43 27.52
C PRO A 132 -16.71 -5.02 26.45
N LEU A 133 -16.92 -4.27 25.37
CA LEU A 133 -17.67 -4.72 24.20
C LEU A 133 -16.74 -4.82 23.00
N LEU A 134 -16.60 -6.04 22.48
CA LEU A 134 -15.84 -6.30 21.27
C LEU A 134 -16.72 -6.06 20.05
N CYS A 135 -16.25 -5.22 19.15
CA CYS A 135 -16.97 -4.79 17.96
C CYS A 135 -16.15 -5.08 16.70
N TRP A 136 -16.76 -5.60 15.65
CA TRP A 136 -16.06 -5.82 14.39
C TRP A 136 -17.00 -5.75 13.19
N SER A 137 -16.42 -5.49 12.02
CA SER A 137 -17.06 -5.67 10.74
C SER A 137 -16.51 -6.88 10.00
N GLU A 138 -17.39 -7.60 9.33
CA GLU A 138 -17.06 -8.76 8.51
C GLU A 138 -17.86 -8.76 7.21
N LEU A 139 -17.37 -9.43 6.16
CA LEU A 139 -18.10 -9.62 4.92
C LEU A 139 -19.36 -10.45 5.17
N GLY A 140 -20.46 -10.01 4.56
CA GLY A 140 -21.73 -10.73 4.59
C GLY A 140 -21.75 -11.91 3.63
N SER A 141 -22.94 -12.47 3.41
CA SER A 141 -23.15 -13.54 2.43
C SER A 141 -23.02 -13.07 0.98
N SER A 142 -23.10 -11.76 0.74
CA SER A 142 -22.73 -11.15 -0.52
C SER A 142 -21.25 -10.75 -0.44
N ASP A 143 -20.47 -11.03 -1.48
CA ASP A 143 -19.03 -10.77 -1.53
C ASP A 143 -18.65 -9.27 -1.56
N GLU A 144 -19.59 -8.39 -1.21
CA GLU A 144 -19.46 -6.92 -1.27
C GLU A 144 -20.09 -6.20 -0.07
N GLY A 145 -21.19 -6.75 0.48
CA GLY A 145 -21.79 -6.23 1.71
C GLY A 145 -21.06 -6.67 2.97
N SER A 146 -21.28 -5.97 4.07
CA SER A 146 -20.67 -6.29 5.36
C SER A 146 -21.68 -6.24 6.52
N LEU A 147 -21.32 -6.93 7.59
CA LEU A 147 -22.08 -7.01 8.83
C LEU A 147 -21.26 -6.33 9.92
N LEU A 148 -21.91 -5.48 10.71
CA LEU A 148 -21.37 -5.01 11.98
C LEU A 148 -21.84 -5.96 13.08
N CYS A 149 -20.89 -6.51 13.81
CA CYS A 149 -21.13 -7.48 14.87
C CYS A 149 -20.50 -7.02 16.17
N VAL A 150 -21.09 -7.46 17.27
CA VAL A 150 -20.59 -7.23 18.63
C VAL A 150 -20.65 -8.52 19.44
N ALA A 151 -19.84 -8.60 20.49
CA ALA A 151 -19.91 -9.63 21.51
C ALA A 151 -19.24 -9.15 22.80
N ARG A 152 -19.70 -9.67 23.93
CA ARG A 152 -19.04 -9.46 25.22
C ARG A 152 -18.02 -10.57 25.47
N PRO A 153 -16.74 -10.25 25.73
CA PRO A 153 -15.77 -11.20 26.24
C PRO A 153 -16.25 -11.87 27.53
N ALA A 154 -16.13 -13.18 27.61
CA ALA A 154 -16.30 -13.93 28.84
C ALA A 154 -15.07 -13.77 29.76
N PRO A 155 -15.21 -14.01 31.08
CA PRO A 155 -14.13 -13.80 32.05
C PRO A 155 -12.86 -14.62 31.81
N ASP A 156 -12.95 -15.71 31.05
CA ASP A 156 -11.83 -16.58 30.69
C ASP A 156 -11.07 -16.11 29.43
N GLY A 157 -11.42 -14.95 28.87
CA GLY A 157 -10.80 -14.43 27.66
C GLY A 157 -11.33 -15.10 26.39
N SER A 158 -12.51 -15.71 26.47
CA SER A 158 -13.23 -16.29 25.34
C SER A 158 -14.31 -15.29 24.85
N ILE A 159 -14.59 -15.12 23.55
CA ILE A 159 -15.74 -14.33 23.09
C ILE A 159 -17.04 -15.02 23.44
N GLY A 160 -17.96 -14.24 24.00
CA GLY A 160 -19.34 -14.62 24.17
C GLY A 160 -20.14 -14.74 22.86
N THR A 161 -21.44 -14.49 22.93
CA THR A 161 -22.31 -14.68 21.78
C THR A 161 -22.17 -13.53 20.79
N ARG A 162 -21.85 -13.86 19.53
CA ARG A 162 -21.90 -12.92 18.40
C ARG A 162 -23.32 -12.43 18.19
N GLN A 163 -23.50 -11.12 18.28
CA GLN A 163 -24.72 -10.41 17.91
C GLN A 163 -24.46 -9.55 16.68
N ARG A 164 -25.33 -9.65 15.68
CA ARG A 164 -25.30 -8.75 14.52
C ARG A 164 -26.06 -7.47 14.86
N VAL A 165 -25.39 -6.33 14.78
CA VAL A 165 -25.95 -5.00 15.05
C VAL A 165 -26.50 -4.37 13.78
N PHE A 166 -25.75 -4.46 12.67
CA PHE A 166 -26.10 -3.77 11.43
C PHE A 166 -25.65 -4.57 10.20
N SER A 167 -26.24 -4.28 9.05
CA SER A 167 -25.86 -4.85 7.75
C SER A 167 -25.81 -3.74 6.72
N SER A 168 -24.67 -3.59 6.06
CA SER A 168 -24.45 -2.62 4.99
C SER A 168 -24.30 -3.35 3.66
N PRO A 169 -24.84 -2.82 2.54
CA PRO A 169 -24.50 -3.29 1.20
C PRO A 169 -23.07 -2.90 0.78
N HIS A 170 -22.34 -2.16 1.63
CA HIS A 170 -20.98 -1.72 1.41
C HIS A 170 -20.04 -2.30 2.47
N ALA A 171 -18.73 -2.24 2.21
CA ALA A 171 -17.72 -2.60 3.19
C ALA A 171 -17.67 -1.55 4.32
N ILE A 172 -17.71 -2.02 5.57
CA ILE A 172 -17.49 -1.23 6.78
C ILE A 172 -15.99 -1.36 7.13
N CYS A 173 -15.20 -0.34 6.81
CA CYS A 173 -13.75 -0.32 7.05
C CYS A 173 -13.38 0.78 8.05
N ARG A 174 -12.26 0.61 8.77
CA ARG A 174 -11.80 1.56 9.81
C ARG A 174 -12.89 1.87 10.86
N LEU A 175 -13.54 0.83 11.35
CA LEU A 175 -14.58 0.91 12.37
C LEU A 175 -14.00 1.49 13.66
N LYS A 176 -14.68 2.50 14.20
CA LYS A 176 -14.46 3.06 15.54
C LYS A 176 -15.76 2.97 16.32
N ALA A 177 -15.64 2.82 17.63
CA ALA A 177 -16.79 2.79 18.50
C ALA A 177 -16.46 3.33 19.89
N CYS A 178 -17.47 3.84 20.59
CA CYS A 178 -17.38 4.09 22.03
C CYS A 178 -18.74 3.96 22.71
N ALA A 179 -18.73 3.83 24.04
CA ALA A 179 -19.91 3.91 24.87
C ALA A 179 -20.26 5.38 25.16
N LEU A 180 -21.55 5.71 25.17
CA LEU A 180 -22.07 7.02 25.57
C LEU A 180 -22.66 7.00 26.97
N ASP A 181 -23.44 5.97 27.26
CA ASP A 181 -24.07 5.67 28.54
C ASP A 181 -24.18 4.14 28.66
N ASN A 182 -24.60 3.63 29.81
CA ASN A 182 -24.75 2.19 30.05
C ASN A 182 -25.59 1.54 28.93
N ARG A 183 -24.92 0.72 28.10
CA ARG A 183 -25.50 -0.03 26.97
C ARG A 183 -25.87 0.78 25.72
N LEU A 184 -25.53 2.06 25.65
CA LEU A 184 -25.67 2.89 24.46
C LEU A 184 -24.31 3.11 23.79
N TYR A 185 -24.20 2.71 22.53
CA TYR A 185 -22.95 2.73 21.77
C TYR A 185 -23.08 3.51 20.48
N VAL A 186 -22.03 4.25 20.15
CA VAL A 186 -21.84 4.85 18.82
C VAL A 186 -20.79 4.08 18.05
N PHE A 187 -21.03 3.94 16.76
CA PHE A 187 -20.10 3.40 15.79
C PHE A 187 -19.91 4.43 14.67
N CYS A 188 -18.69 4.60 14.19
CA CYS A 188 -18.43 5.32 12.95
C CYS A 188 -17.42 4.58 12.08
N TRP A 189 -17.51 4.78 10.77
CA TRP A 189 -16.61 4.14 9.80
C TRP A 189 -16.54 4.94 8.51
N GLU A 190 -15.55 4.60 7.69
CA GLU A 190 -15.44 5.08 6.32
C GLU A 190 -16.27 4.19 5.39
N GLN A 191 -17.25 4.78 4.71
CA GLN A 191 -18.07 4.09 3.72
C GLN A 191 -17.74 4.57 2.31
N ILE A 192 -17.26 3.65 1.47
CA ILE A 192 -16.94 3.92 0.07
C ILE A 192 -18.08 3.43 -0.82
N THR A 193 -18.66 4.37 -1.58
CA THR A 193 -19.66 4.10 -2.60
C THR A 193 -19.14 4.50 -3.98
N ARG A 194 -19.87 4.14 -5.04
CA ARG A 194 -19.52 4.62 -6.39
C ARG A 194 -19.47 6.15 -6.49
N GLN A 195 -20.31 6.86 -5.73
CA GLN A 195 -20.44 8.31 -5.84
C GLN A 195 -19.49 9.08 -4.92
N ARG A 196 -19.17 8.53 -3.74
CA ARG A 196 -18.47 9.25 -2.66
C ARG A 196 -17.89 8.33 -1.60
N CYS A 197 -16.88 8.83 -0.90
CA CYS A 197 -16.42 8.33 0.39
C CYS A 197 -17.03 9.21 1.50
N GLN A 198 -17.69 8.60 2.48
CA GLN A 198 -18.36 9.33 3.56
C GLN A 198 -18.03 8.75 4.92
N VAL A 199 -18.02 9.61 5.94
CA VAL A 199 -18.07 9.17 7.33
C VAL A 199 -19.51 8.84 7.67
N TYR A 200 -19.75 7.59 8.02
CA TYR A 200 -21.06 7.11 8.42
C TYR A 200 -21.10 6.84 9.92
N THR A 201 -22.27 6.97 10.53
CA THR A 201 -22.45 6.79 11.98
C THR A 201 -23.72 6.04 12.29
N LEU A 202 -23.64 5.25 13.35
CA LEU A 202 -24.72 4.43 13.87
C LEU A 202 -24.77 4.52 15.39
N LEU A 203 -25.96 4.72 15.95
CA LEU A 203 -26.25 4.66 17.38
C LEU A 203 -27.07 3.42 17.67
N TRP A 204 -26.57 2.58 18.58
CA TRP A 204 -27.20 1.31 18.93
C TRP A 204 -27.25 1.13 20.44
N HIS A 205 -28.42 0.72 20.92
CA HIS A 205 -28.63 0.35 22.32
C HIS A 205 -28.80 -1.16 22.42
N GLU A 206 -28.18 -1.79 23.42
CA GLU A 206 -28.14 -3.26 23.54
C GLU A 206 -29.53 -3.90 23.61
N GLU A 207 -30.50 -3.22 24.24
CA GLU A 207 -31.87 -3.70 24.42
C GLU A 207 -32.86 -3.14 23.39
N GLU A 208 -32.66 -1.89 22.95
CA GLU A 208 -33.63 -1.21 22.06
C GLU A 208 -33.28 -1.41 20.58
N GLY A 209 -32.05 -1.85 20.28
CA GLY A 209 -31.57 -2.05 18.93
C GLY A 209 -31.06 -0.75 18.30
N LEU A 210 -31.23 -0.65 16.97
CA LEU A 210 -30.75 0.47 16.18
C LEU A 210 -31.61 1.71 16.44
N LEU A 211 -30.99 2.80 16.90
CA LEU A 211 -31.66 4.05 17.23
C LEU A 211 -31.43 5.16 16.20
N PHE A 212 -30.26 5.17 15.55
CA PHE A 212 -29.90 6.16 14.55
C PHE A 212 -28.90 5.57 13.56
N GLU A 213 -29.04 5.93 12.29
CA GLU A 213 -27.99 5.77 11.30
C GLU A 213 -28.03 6.90 10.26
N ALA A 214 -26.88 7.47 9.93
CA ALA A 214 -26.76 8.47 8.87
C ALA A 214 -25.30 8.70 8.43
N PRO A 215 -25.07 9.21 7.21
CA PRO A 215 -23.81 9.89 6.91
C PRO A 215 -23.68 11.18 7.73
N MET A 216 -22.49 11.44 8.28
CA MET A 216 -22.18 12.62 9.08
C MET A 216 -21.33 13.65 8.35
N SER A 217 -20.62 13.24 7.29
CA SER A 217 -19.77 14.12 6.49
C SER A 217 -20.54 14.83 5.36
N ASP A 218 -19.98 15.94 4.86
CA ASP A 218 -20.51 16.70 3.72
C ASP A 218 -20.74 15.77 2.52
N SER A 219 -21.93 15.85 1.91
CA SER A 219 -22.31 15.01 0.77
C SER A 219 -21.60 15.36 -0.53
N LEU A 220 -20.95 16.52 -0.61
CA LEU A 220 -20.23 17.04 -1.77
C LEU A 220 -18.74 16.71 -1.78
N LEU A 221 -18.20 16.17 -0.68
CA LEU A 221 -16.78 15.91 -0.51
C LEU A 221 -16.52 14.47 -0.13
N ASP A 222 -15.36 13.95 -0.53
CA ASP A 222 -14.89 12.68 -0.01
C ASP A 222 -14.30 12.91 1.40
N SER A 223 -14.75 12.10 2.35
CA SER A 223 -14.31 12.12 3.75
C SER A 223 -13.91 10.73 4.23
N PHE A 224 -12.88 10.67 5.07
CA PHE A 224 -12.15 9.44 5.39
C PHE A 224 -11.72 9.38 6.86
N ARG A 225 -11.28 8.18 7.28
CA ARG A 225 -10.56 7.93 8.54
C ARG A 225 -11.18 8.60 9.77
N PRO A 226 -12.47 8.35 10.08
CA PRO A 226 -13.07 8.97 11.24
C PRO A 226 -12.45 8.45 12.55
N ASP A 227 -12.51 9.28 13.57
CA ASP A 227 -12.22 8.95 14.96
C ASP A 227 -13.26 9.63 15.87
N LEU A 228 -13.48 9.09 17.06
CA LEU A 228 -14.49 9.61 17.97
C LEU A 228 -14.06 9.55 19.43
N ALA A 229 -14.67 10.41 20.25
CA ALA A 229 -14.51 10.41 21.70
C ALA A 229 -15.78 10.94 22.34
N VAL A 230 -16.06 10.51 23.57
CA VAL A 230 -17.15 11.05 24.39
C VAL A 230 -16.56 11.80 25.57
N ASP A 231 -17.14 12.97 25.82
CA ASP A 231 -16.77 13.85 26.93
C ASP A 231 -17.55 13.52 28.21
N GLN A 232 -17.17 14.12 29.34
CA GLN A 232 -17.82 13.83 30.64
C GLN A 232 -19.29 14.27 30.71
N ALA A 233 -19.73 15.16 29.81
CA ALA A 233 -21.11 15.58 29.69
C ALA A 233 -21.95 14.66 28.77
N GLY A 234 -21.36 13.58 28.24
CA GLY A 234 -22.03 12.65 27.32
C GLY A 234 -22.14 13.17 25.89
N ARG A 235 -21.42 14.24 25.54
CA ARG A 235 -21.38 14.75 24.17
C ARG A 235 -20.46 13.88 23.32
N LEU A 236 -20.92 13.57 22.12
CA LEU A 236 -20.13 12.88 21.11
C LEU A 236 -19.28 13.89 20.35
N TRP A 237 -17.97 13.68 20.36
CA TRP A 237 -17.02 14.36 19.48
C TRP A 237 -16.56 13.42 18.38
N MET A 238 -16.49 13.94 17.16
CA MET A 238 -16.04 13.22 15.99
C MET A 238 -15.01 14.05 15.22
N ALA A 239 -13.97 13.39 14.74
CA ALA A 239 -12.99 13.98 13.84
C ALA A 239 -12.84 13.13 12.59
N TRP A 240 -12.61 13.74 11.44
CA TRP A 240 -12.27 13.05 10.19
C TRP A 240 -11.47 13.97 9.28
N ASP A 241 -10.84 13.38 8.26
CA ASP A 241 -10.25 14.16 7.18
C ASP A 241 -11.15 14.17 5.95
N GLN A 242 -11.12 15.27 5.20
CA GLN A 242 -11.86 15.42 3.96
C GLN A 242 -11.02 16.08 2.88
N TYR A 243 -11.26 15.70 1.63
CA TYR A 243 -10.53 16.21 0.49
C TYR A 243 -11.29 17.37 -0.17
N ARG A 244 -10.74 18.58 -0.10
CA ARG A 244 -11.35 19.80 -0.67
C ARG A 244 -10.31 20.60 -1.45
N GLY A 245 -10.65 21.00 -2.67
CA GLY A 245 -9.84 21.97 -3.43
C GLY A 245 -8.39 21.51 -3.61
N GLY A 246 -8.17 20.21 -3.77
CA GLY A 246 -6.86 19.61 -3.99
C GLY A 246 -6.12 19.16 -2.74
N HIS A 247 -6.53 19.53 -1.53
CA HIS A 247 -5.81 19.21 -0.30
C HIS A 247 -6.70 18.57 0.78
N TYR A 248 -6.08 17.90 1.74
CA TYR A 248 -6.78 17.35 2.90
C TYR A 248 -6.89 18.36 4.05
N GLU A 249 -8.07 18.45 4.64
CA GLU A 249 -8.38 19.25 5.82
C GLU A 249 -9.05 18.38 6.90
N ILE A 250 -8.91 18.78 8.17
CA ILE A 250 -9.49 18.09 9.32
C ILE A 250 -10.80 18.76 9.73
N VAL A 251 -11.85 17.97 9.88
CA VAL A 251 -13.11 18.41 10.50
C VAL A 251 -13.18 17.86 11.91
N LEU A 252 -13.60 18.71 12.85
CA LEU A 252 -13.92 18.36 14.23
C LEU A 252 -15.34 18.85 14.52
N ALA A 253 -16.23 17.92 14.88
CA ALA A 253 -17.63 18.19 15.12
C ALA A 253 -18.11 17.58 16.45
N ALA A 254 -19.08 18.23 17.09
CA ALA A 254 -19.69 17.77 18.33
C ALA A 254 -21.21 17.64 18.19
N TYR A 255 -21.78 16.58 18.76
CA TYR A 255 -23.20 16.25 18.69
C TYR A 255 -23.71 15.79 20.06
N ARG A 256 -24.98 16.06 20.35
CA ARG A 256 -25.68 15.40 21.46
C ARG A 256 -26.45 14.17 20.98
N PRO A 257 -26.52 13.09 21.77
CA PRO A 257 -27.24 11.89 21.36
C PRO A 257 -28.73 12.15 21.09
N GLU A 258 -29.36 13.00 21.91
CA GLU A 258 -30.77 13.35 21.71
C GLU A 258 -31.01 14.11 20.40
N GLN A 259 -30.03 14.91 19.94
CA GLN A 259 -30.10 15.59 18.66
C GLN A 259 -30.02 14.61 17.49
N LEU A 260 -29.15 13.61 17.57
CA LEU A 260 -29.05 12.56 16.55
C LEU A 260 -30.36 11.78 16.46
N GLN A 261 -30.90 11.34 17.60
CA GLN A 261 -32.17 10.62 17.67
C GLN A 261 -33.33 11.47 17.14
N SER A 262 -33.41 12.75 17.53
CA SER A 262 -34.42 13.68 17.02
C SER A 262 -34.31 13.87 15.52
N ALA A 263 -33.09 14.01 14.99
CA ALA A 263 -32.84 14.19 13.57
C ALA A 263 -33.30 12.97 12.75
N ALA A 264 -33.06 11.74 13.25
CA ALA A 264 -33.62 10.53 12.65
C ALA A 264 -35.15 10.52 12.68
N ALA A 265 -35.76 10.88 13.81
CA ALA A 265 -37.22 10.90 13.95
C ALA A 265 -37.90 11.92 13.00
N SER A 266 -37.25 13.05 12.71
CA SER A 266 -37.75 14.06 11.77
C SER A 266 -37.27 13.89 10.32
N GLY A 267 -36.39 12.92 10.04
CA GLY A 267 -35.80 12.73 8.71
C GLY A 267 -34.94 13.92 8.25
N THR A 268 -34.32 14.64 9.18
CA THR A 268 -33.48 15.81 8.93
C THR A 268 -32.01 15.49 9.15
N GLU A 269 -31.10 16.25 8.54
CA GLU A 269 -29.67 16.10 8.79
C GLU A 269 -29.30 16.59 10.21
N PRO A 270 -28.42 15.87 10.93
CA PRO A 270 -27.93 16.33 12.22
C PRO A 270 -27.13 17.62 12.08
N GLN A 271 -27.42 18.60 12.94
CA GLN A 271 -26.62 19.82 13.05
C GLN A 271 -25.64 19.68 14.20
N ALA A 272 -24.36 19.95 13.93
CA ALA A 272 -23.33 19.94 14.96
C ALA A 272 -23.51 21.14 15.90
N ASP A 273 -23.40 20.91 17.21
CA ASP A 273 -23.34 21.96 18.23
C ASP A 273 -22.11 22.85 18.03
N ILE A 274 -21.00 22.22 17.63
CA ILE A 274 -19.73 22.85 17.33
C ILE A 274 -19.17 22.16 16.09
N GLY A 275 -18.83 22.94 15.05
CA GLY A 275 -18.13 22.46 13.86
C GLY A 275 -16.94 23.36 13.58
N LYS A 276 -15.74 22.77 13.50
CA LYS A 276 -14.51 23.47 13.10
C LYS A 276 -13.79 22.68 12.02
N THR A 277 -13.23 23.41 11.06
CA THR A 277 -12.38 22.85 10.01
C THR A 277 -11.00 23.48 10.10
N PHE A 278 -9.97 22.64 10.02
CA PHE A 278 -8.57 23.02 10.13
C PHE A 278 -7.83 22.57 8.87
N GLY A 279 -7.08 23.48 8.25
CA GLY A 279 -6.26 23.19 7.08
C GLY A 279 -5.16 24.24 6.93
N ALA A 280 -4.11 23.90 6.20
CA ALA A 280 -3.05 24.83 5.82
C ALA A 280 -2.71 24.69 4.34
N LYS A 281 -2.52 25.83 3.67
CA LYS A 281 -2.20 25.84 2.24
C LYS A 281 -0.84 25.16 2.00
N GLY A 282 -0.85 24.16 1.11
CA GLY A 282 0.36 23.44 0.71
C GLY A 282 0.82 22.39 1.72
N GLU A 283 -0.02 22.05 2.69
CA GLU A 283 0.12 20.86 3.55
C GLU A 283 -1.12 19.97 3.33
N ASP A 284 -0.95 18.66 3.43
CA ASP A 284 -2.06 17.70 3.41
C ASP A 284 -2.22 17.11 4.82
N TRP A 285 -3.40 17.31 5.44
CA TRP A 285 -3.67 16.93 6.83
C TRP A 285 -4.72 15.82 6.93
N ASN A 286 -4.37 14.68 7.51
CA ASN A 286 -5.25 13.51 7.58
C ASN A 286 -5.07 12.65 8.84
N ALA A 287 -5.85 11.56 8.92
CA ALA A 287 -5.74 10.53 9.96
C ALA A 287 -5.87 11.07 11.40
N ALA A 288 -6.87 11.92 11.63
CA ALA A 288 -7.12 12.54 12.94
C ALA A 288 -7.23 11.49 14.08
N LYS A 289 -6.84 11.92 15.28
CA LYS A 289 -6.99 11.16 16.53
C LYS A 289 -7.55 12.07 17.62
N LEU A 290 -8.46 11.53 18.42
CA LEU A 290 -9.27 12.32 19.34
C LEU A 290 -9.33 11.69 20.73
N VAL A 291 -9.13 12.51 21.77
CA VAL A 291 -9.48 12.20 23.16
C VAL A 291 -10.18 13.39 23.79
N CYS A 292 -10.89 13.18 24.91
CA CYS A 292 -11.49 14.25 25.69
C CYS A 292 -10.84 14.30 27.08
N VAL A 293 -10.33 15.47 27.46
CA VAL A 293 -9.92 15.79 28.82
C VAL A 293 -11.10 16.49 29.48
N GLU A 294 -11.79 15.81 30.40
CA GLU A 294 -13.06 16.29 30.94
C GLU A 294 -14.08 16.56 29.82
N ASN A 295 -14.35 17.84 29.53
CA ASN A 295 -15.25 18.31 28.46
C ASN A 295 -14.52 18.89 27.24
N ASP A 296 -13.19 18.95 27.28
CA ASP A 296 -12.37 19.61 26.29
C ASP A 296 -11.70 18.57 25.36
N PRO A 297 -12.03 18.54 24.05
CA PRO A 297 -11.41 17.62 23.13
C PRO A 297 -9.98 18.07 22.77
N VAL A 298 -9.09 17.10 22.69
CA VAL A 298 -7.75 17.23 22.11
C VAL A 298 -7.72 16.42 20.83
N CYS A 299 -7.44 17.08 19.71
CA CYS A 299 -7.39 16.47 18.40
C CYS A 299 -6.00 16.66 17.80
N ILE A 300 -5.37 15.58 17.35
CA ILE A 300 -4.14 15.62 16.56
C ILE A 300 -4.40 15.07 15.16
N TRP A 301 -3.53 15.38 14.23
CA TRP A 301 -3.56 14.82 12.88
C TRP A 301 -2.15 14.72 12.30
N ARG A 302 -2.00 13.82 11.34
CA ARG A 302 -0.78 13.73 10.52
C ARG A 302 -0.84 14.85 9.48
N GLY A 303 0.27 15.55 9.30
CA GLY A 303 0.49 16.46 8.18
C GLY A 303 1.63 15.97 7.29
N ALA A 304 1.57 16.33 6.01
CA ALA A 304 2.63 16.07 5.05
C ALA A 304 2.87 17.28 4.12
N VAL A 305 4.13 17.49 3.73
CA VAL A 305 4.53 18.41 2.66
C VAL A 305 5.44 17.71 1.67
N GLU A 306 5.26 17.98 0.38
CA GLU A 306 6.11 17.44 -0.66
C GLU A 306 7.51 18.05 -0.59
N VAL A 307 8.53 17.21 -0.71
CA VAL A 307 9.93 17.59 -0.68
C VAL A 307 10.71 16.87 -1.79
N ARG A 308 11.79 17.51 -2.23
CA ARG A 308 12.74 16.99 -3.21
C ARG A 308 14.17 17.12 -2.72
N ASP A 309 15.01 16.13 -3.01
CA ASP A 309 16.44 16.18 -2.71
C ASP A 309 17.30 16.59 -3.92
N ASP A 310 18.61 16.68 -3.72
CA ASP A 310 19.61 17.05 -4.74
C ASP A 310 19.79 16.00 -5.84
N ARG A 311 19.34 14.77 -5.61
CA ARG A 311 19.31 13.68 -6.60
C ARG A 311 18.03 13.68 -7.44
N GLY A 312 17.08 14.58 -7.13
CA GLY A 312 15.80 14.68 -7.82
C GLY A 312 14.77 13.65 -7.36
N ILE A 313 14.99 12.99 -6.22
CA ILE A 313 13.99 12.12 -5.57
C ILE A 313 12.90 13.01 -4.98
N VAL A 314 11.65 12.59 -5.11
CA VAL A 314 10.49 13.28 -4.52
C VAL A 314 9.87 12.37 -3.46
N ASP A 315 9.56 12.95 -2.31
CA ASP A 315 8.90 12.27 -1.20
C ASP A 315 8.17 13.29 -0.32
N HIS A 316 7.87 12.93 0.92
CA HIS A 316 7.11 13.76 1.83
C HIS A 316 7.78 13.89 3.20
N TYR A 317 7.91 15.13 3.66
CA TYR A 317 8.15 15.39 5.07
C TYR A 317 6.83 15.24 5.84
N SER A 318 6.74 14.19 6.65
CA SER A 318 5.59 13.89 7.51
C SER A 318 5.81 14.37 8.95
N PHE A 319 4.73 14.86 9.58
CA PHE A 319 4.75 15.42 10.95
C PHE A 319 3.37 15.27 11.61
N VAL A 320 3.25 15.67 12.88
CA VAL A 320 1.97 15.76 13.62
C VAL A 320 1.75 17.19 14.09
N LYS A 321 0.52 17.68 13.91
CA LYS A 321 0.02 18.94 14.49
C LYS A 321 -1.26 18.64 15.27
N GLY A 322 -1.75 19.59 16.06
CA GLY A 322 -3.00 19.39 16.79
C GLY A 322 -3.55 20.64 17.47
N VAL A 323 -4.73 20.48 18.04
CA VAL A 323 -5.47 21.51 18.76
C VAL A 323 -6.10 20.94 20.03
N TRP A 324 -6.15 21.75 21.08
CA TRP A 324 -6.97 21.52 22.28
C TRP A 324 -8.09 22.56 22.28
N LEU A 325 -9.35 22.14 22.21
CA LEU A 325 -10.48 23.06 22.36
C LEU A 325 -10.80 23.22 23.84
N GLN A 326 -10.40 24.34 24.45
CA GLN A 326 -10.75 24.67 25.84
C GLN A 326 -11.92 25.64 25.85
N ASP A 327 -13.02 25.25 26.48
CA ASP A 327 -14.25 26.05 26.50
C ASP A 327 -14.69 26.51 25.09
N GLY A 328 -14.52 25.63 24.09
CA GLY A 328 -14.84 25.89 22.68
C GLY A 328 -13.80 26.73 21.89
N HIS A 329 -12.75 27.21 22.55
CA HIS A 329 -11.69 28.01 21.93
C HIS A 329 -10.49 27.14 21.54
N PRO A 330 -10.02 27.20 20.28
CA PRO A 330 -8.87 26.43 19.85
C PRO A 330 -7.55 26.98 20.38
N ILE A 331 -6.81 26.13 21.08
CA ILE A 331 -5.41 26.32 21.47
C ILE A 331 -4.57 25.37 20.64
N GLY A 332 -3.68 25.90 19.80
CA GLY A 332 -2.76 25.08 19.03
C GLY A 332 -1.76 24.37 19.93
N LEU A 333 -1.57 23.07 19.71
CA LEU A 333 -0.47 22.36 20.35
C LEU A 333 0.85 22.86 19.75
N HIS A 334 1.88 23.01 20.58
CA HIS A 334 3.13 23.59 20.12
C HIS A 334 4.37 23.02 20.83
N ASP A 335 5.46 22.94 20.07
CA ASP A 335 6.81 22.65 20.51
C ASP A 335 7.71 23.86 20.21
N ALA A 336 8.03 24.63 21.25
CA ALA A 336 8.89 25.82 21.10
C ALA A 336 10.33 25.48 20.72
N ALA A 337 10.76 24.22 20.86
CA ALA A 337 12.09 23.77 20.50
C ALA A 337 12.18 23.26 19.04
N HIS A 338 11.04 23.10 18.34
CA HIS A 338 11.06 22.60 16.96
C HIS A 338 11.72 23.63 16.02
N PRO A 339 12.71 23.24 15.20
CA PRO A 339 13.61 24.20 14.55
C PRO A 339 12.98 24.99 13.38
N SER A 340 11.89 24.49 12.79
CA SER A 340 11.30 25.07 11.57
C SER A 340 9.87 25.57 11.74
N ASP A 341 9.06 24.88 12.54
CA ASP A 341 7.65 25.19 12.77
C ASP A 341 7.26 24.74 14.18
N ALA A 342 6.97 25.69 15.06
CA ALA A 342 6.58 25.41 16.44
C ALA A 342 5.23 24.69 16.57
N GLY A 343 4.41 24.63 15.51
CA GLY A 343 3.17 23.85 15.51
C GLY A 343 3.39 22.35 15.32
N ILE A 344 4.57 21.92 14.88
CA ILE A 344 4.93 20.50 14.74
C ILE A 344 5.23 19.92 16.12
N VAL A 345 4.36 19.04 16.60
CA VAL A 345 4.47 18.42 17.92
C VAL A 345 5.10 17.03 17.89
N LEU A 346 5.15 16.39 16.71
CA LEU A 346 5.99 15.23 16.45
C LEU A 346 6.57 15.34 15.03
N ASP A 347 7.89 15.24 14.92
CA ASP A 347 8.58 15.13 13.65
C ASP A 347 8.69 13.64 13.27
N LEU A 348 8.20 13.26 12.09
CA LEU A 348 8.16 11.87 11.66
C LEU A 348 9.20 11.55 10.57
N ARG A 349 10.20 12.41 10.33
CA ARG A 349 11.23 12.18 9.30
C ARG A 349 12.04 10.91 9.55
N GLU A 350 12.47 10.67 10.78
CA GLU A 350 13.23 9.46 11.11
C GLU A 350 12.34 8.23 10.87
N GLY A 351 12.68 7.44 9.86
CA GLY A 351 11.83 6.32 9.45
C GLY A 351 11.03 6.56 8.19
N LEU A 352 10.51 7.77 7.96
CA LEU A 352 9.64 8.05 6.81
C LEU A 352 10.29 8.92 5.73
N LEU A 353 11.37 9.64 5.99
CA LEU A 353 12.10 10.39 4.97
C LEU A 353 13.56 9.89 4.96
N PRO A 354 14.06 9.32 3.86
CA PRO A 354 15.38 8.69 3.86
C PRO A 354 16.50 9.74 3.90
N ARG A 355 17.50 9.52 4.75
CA ARG A 355 18.74 10.31 4.83
C ARG A 355 19.78 9.74 3.86
N LYS A 356 20.09 8.45 4.01
CA LYS A 356 21.09 7.72 3.21
C LYS A 356 20.53 6.44 2.60
N ALA A 357 19.78 5.66 3.38
CA ALA A 357 19.19 4.39 2.99
C ALA A 357 17.68 4.37 3.27
N SER A 358 16.97 3.48 2.58
CA SER A 358 15.57 3.17 2.82
C SER A 358 15.43 1.67 3.03
N LYS A 359 14.44 1.25 3.82
CA LYS A 359 14.07 -0.15 3.95
C LYS A 359 12.59 -0.26 4.29
N GLY A 360 11.94 -1.23 3.68
CA GLY A 360 10.60 -1.67 4.05
C GLY A 360 10.48 -1.95 5.55
N TYR A 361 9.36 -1.58 6.14
CA TYR A 361 9.11 -1.74 7.57
C TYR A 361 7.65 -2.05 7.81
N VAL A 362 7.37 -3.17 8.49
CA VAL A 362 6.02 -3.71 8.66
C VAL A 362 5.19 -2.99 9.73
N GLY A 363 5.81 -2.06 10.45
CA GLY A 363 5.23 -1.35 11.56
C GLY A 363 4.55 -0.01 11.22
N LEU A 364 3.81 0.55 12.17
CA LEU A 364 2.79 1.58 11.90
C LEU A 364 3.31 3.02 12.05
N ARG A 365 4.42 3.37 11.36
CA ARG A 365 5.09 4.68 11.46
C ARG A 365 4.21 5.89 11.16
N ARG A 366 3.20 5.73 10.29
CA ARG A 366 2.25 6.77 9.86
C ARG A 366 0.99 6.86 10.73
N ASN A 367 0.93 6.12 11.85
CA ASN A 367 -0.23 6.04 12.73
C ASN A 367 0.10 6.61 14.13
N PRO A 368 0.17 7.95 14.30
CA PRO A 368 0.29 8.53 15.62
C PRO A 368 -0.93 8.18 16.47
N GLN A 369 -0.72 8.06 17.77
CA GLN A 369 -1.72 7.74 18.78
C GLN A 369 -1.84 8.91 19.76
N LEU A 370 -3.06 9.13 20.25
CA LEU A 370 -3.37 10.09 21.30
C LEU A 370 -4.09 9.33 22.41
N VAL A 371 -3.49 9.32 23.60
CA VAL A 371 -3.93 8.51 24.73
C VAL A 371 -4.18 9.40 25.94
N LEU A 372 -5.24 9.12 26.70
CA LEU A 372 -5.46 9.76 28.00
C LEU A 372 -4.81 8.93 29.11
N VAL A 373 -3.74 9.44 29.71
CA VAL A 373 -2.98 8.79 30.78
C VAL A 373 -3.16 9.56 32.07
N ASP A 374 -3.81 8.95 33.07
CA ASP A 374 -4.11 9.60 34.36
C ASP A 374 -4.78 10.98 34.20
N GLY A 375 -5.66 11.11 33.20
CA GLY A 375 -6.38 12.35 32.89
C GLY A 375 -5.60 13.38 32.06
N ALA A 376 -4.35 13.10 31.69
CA ALA A 376 -3.54 13.97 30.84
C ALA A 376 -3.30 13.36 29.44
N PRO A 377 -3.30 14.15 28.35
CA PRO A 377 -3.00 13.61 27.03
C PRO A 377 -1.52 13.24 26.87
N LEU A 378 -1.28 12.09 26.27
CA LEU A 378 0.02 11.58 25.84
C LEU A 378 -0.03 11.34 24.33
N LEU A 379 0.88 11.97 23.59
CA LEU A 379 1.16 11.65 22.20
C LEU A 379 2.07 10.43 22.16
N ALA A 380 1.83 9.52 21.24
CA ALA A 380 2.70 8.38 20.99
C ALA A 380 2.84 8.12 19.49
N CYS A 381 4.03 7.76 19.04
CA CYS A 381 4.27 7.33 17.67
C CYS A 381 5.33 6.23 17.61
N GLU A 382 5.22 5.40 16.58
CA GLU A 382 6.20 4.40 16.25
C GLU A 382 7.25 5.00 15.31
N VAL A 383 8.52 4.82 15.67
CA VAL A 383 9.67 5.31 14.91
C VAL A 383 10.58 4.14 14.59
N ARG A 384 11.02 4.04 13.33
CA ARG A 384 12.07 3.10 12.93
C ARG A 384 13.34 3.91 12.61
N PRO A 385 14.35 3.89 13.48
CA PRO A 385 15.60 4.57 13.17
C PRO A 385 16.24 3.99 11.91
N GLU A 386 16.70 4.82 10.99
CA GLU A 386 17.27 4.37 9.71
C GLU A 386 18.52 3.51 9.91
N ALA A 387 19.32 3.86 10.92
CA ALA A 387 20.56 3.17 11.24
C ALA A 387 20.38 1.69 11.65
N THR A 388 19.18 1.26 12.05
CA THR A 388 18.93 -0.13 12.44
C THR A 388 18.77 -1.07 11.25
N GLN A 389 18.41 -0.55 10.07
CA GLN A 389 18.18 -1.32 8.84
C GLN A 389 17.30 -2.57 9.03
N THR A 390 16.31 -2.48 9.91
CA THR A 390 15.37 -3.57 10.23
C THR A 390 14.00 -3.32 9.61
N SER A 391 13.30 -4.41 9.28
CA SER A 391 11.91 -4.39 8.84
C SER A 391 10.91 -4.63 9.97
N VAL A 392 11.36 -5.04 11.18
CA VAL A 392 10.50 -5.56 12.26
C VAL A 392 10.92 -5.11 13.67
N ALA A 393 11.75 -4.07 13.80
CA ALA A 393 12.21 -3.57 15.12
C ALA A 393 12.27 -2.04 15.17
N GLY A 394 11.18 -1.43 15.65
CA GLY A 394 11.04 0.00 15.86
C GLY A 394 11.21 0.41 17.32
N GLN A 395 10.70 1.59 17.63
CA GLN A 395 10.73 2.23 18.94
C GLN A 395 9.42 2.98 19.17
N LEU A 396 8.90 2.92 20.38
CA LEU A 396 7.76 3.73 20.80
C LEU A 396 8.26 5.04 21.39
N VAL A 397 7.91 6.16 20.75
CA VAL A 397 8.24 7.52 21.21
C VAL A 397 7.00 8.19 21.76
N CYS A 398 7.08 8.77 22.95
CA CYS A 398 5.95 9.45 23.60
C CYS A 398 6.28 10.89 24.01
N ARG A 399 5.27 11.76 24.05
CA ARG A 399 5.34 13.15 24.54
C ARG A 399 4.10 13.51 25.36
N ARG A 400 4.29 14.10 26.54
CA ARG A 400 3.17 14.62 27.35
C ARG A 400 2.69 15.96 26.79
N VAL A 401 1.38 16.20 26.82
CA VAL A 401 0.77 17.46 26.44
C VAL A 401 0.33 18.22 27.69
N ARG A 402 0.79 19.46 27.86
CA ARG A 402 0.38 20.33 28.97
C ARG A 402 -0.90 21.07 28.64
N ARG A 403 -1.62 21.51 29.67
CA ARG A 403 -2.88 22.26 29.54
C ARG A 403 -2.73 23.60 28.80
N ASP A 404 -1.53 24.18 28.73
CA ASP A 404 -1.24 25.37 27.93
C ASP A 404 -0.99 25.06 26.43
N GLY A 405 -1.14 23.80 26.01
CA GLY A 405 -0.89 23.33 24.65
C GLY A 405 0.58 22.98 24.37
N ARG A 406 1.50 23.24 25.31
CA ARG A 406 2.92 22.93 25.13
C ARG A 406 3.16 21.42 25.23
N VAL A 407 3.92 20.85 24.31
CA VAL A 407 4.41 19.47 24.44
C VAL A 407 5.73 19.41 25.18
N GLU A 408 5.90 18.37 26.01
CA GLU A 408 7.14 18.11 26.75
C GLU A 408 8.17 17.40 25.87
N ASP A 409 9.35 17.11 26.42
CA ASP A 409 10.41 16.42 25.69
C ASP A 409 9.97 15.04 25.21
N ALA A 410 10.48 14.61 24.06
CA ALA A 410 10.20 13.29 23.51
C ALA A 410 11.01 12.22 24.23
N LEU A 411 10.35 11.10 24.51
CA LEU A 411 10.90 9.99 25.29
C LEU A 411 10.76 8.69 24.51
N VAL A 412 11.84 7.91 24.40
CA VAL A 412 11.78 6.53 23.91
C VAL A 412 11.36 5.61 25.05
N VAL A 413 10.13 5.11 24.96
CA VAL A 413 9.46 4.33 26.01
C VAL A 413 9.71 2.84 25.85
N ASP A 414 9.81 2.34 24.62
CA ASP A 414 10.14 0.94 24.32
C ASP A 414 10.96 0.83 23.02
N ARG A 415 11.74 -0.26 22.89
CA ARG A 415 12.57 -0.54 21.71
C ARG A 415 12.41 -2.00 21.28
N GLY A 416 12.58 -2.24 19.98
CA GLY A 416 12.64 -3.58 19.40
C GLY A 416 11.29 -4.20 19.07
N GLY A 417 10.17 -3.54 19.41
CA GLY A 417 8.84 -3.92 18.98
C GLY A 417 8.42 -3.21 17.69
N TYR A 418 7.28 -3.62 17.14
CA TYR A 418 6.63 -2.98 15.99
C TYR A 418 5.12 -3.17 16.08
N CYS A 419 4.37 -2.36 15.32
CA CYS A 419 2.91 -2.25 15.44
C CYS A 419 2.48 -1.97 16.89
N TYR A 420 3.08 -0.96 17.51
CA TYR A 420 2.76 -0.57 18.88
C TYR A 420 1.30 -0.14 19.00
N ALA A 421 0.62 -0.63 20.02
CA ALA A 421 -0.74 -0.23 20.36
C ALA A 421 -0.84 0.15 21.84
N LEU A 422 -1.52 1.26 22.10
CA LEU A 422 -1.80 1.76 23.44
C LEU A 422 -3.32 1.82 23.65
N PRO A 423 -3.81 1.54 24.87
CA PRO A 423 -5.22 1.75 25.19
C PRO A 423 -5.57 3.24 25.03
N PRO A 424 -6.76 3.61 24.52
CA PRO A 424 -7.15 5.02 24.37
C PRO A 424 -7.18 5.80 25.67
N ARG A 425 -7.47 5.11 26.79
CA ARG A 425 -7.43 5.65 28.16
C ARG A 425 -6.78 4.63 29.07
N CYS A 426 -5.89 5.07 29.96
CA CYS A 426 -5.35 4.20 31.00
C CYS A 426 -4.91 4.98 32.24
N SER A 427 -4.78 4.26 33.35
CA SER A 427 -4.09 4.76 34.54
C SER A 427 -2.73 4.08 34.69
N THR A 428 -1.70 4.86 35.04
CA THR A 428 -0.37 4.29 35.30
C THR A 428 -0.29 3.81 36.74
N ALA A 429 -0.78 2.60 37.02
CA ALA A 429 -0.53 1.94 38.30
C ALA A 429 1.00 1.81 38.51
N GLY A 430 1.56 2.64 39.39
CA GLY A 430 3.01 2.69 39.66
C GLY A 430 3.87 3.37 38.57
N GLY A 431 3.31 4.26 37.74
CA GLY A 431 4.09 5.06 36.77
C GLY A 431 4.47 4.34 35.47
N ARG A 432 3.84 3.19 35.18
CA ARG A 432 4.10 2.39 33.98
C ARG A 432 2.92 2.39 33.01
N LEU A 433 3.19 2.68 31.74
CA LEU A 433 2.27 2.69 30.62
C LEU A 433 2.06 1.27 30.08
N PRO A 434 0.83 0.75 30.02
CA PRO A 434 0.55 -0.50 29.32
C PRO A 434 0.72 -0.34 27.80
N LEU A 435 1.30 -1.35 27.15
CA LEU A 435 1.47 -1.37 25.70
C LEU A 435 1.37 -2.79 25.13
N ALA A 436 0.99 -2.86 23.86
CA ALA A 436 1.17 -4.00 22.99
C ALA A 436 2.22 -3.72 21.94
N CYS A 437 2.96 -4.74 21.52
CA CYS A 437 3.67 -4.74 20.25
C CYS A 437 3.98 -6.17 19.83
N TYR A 438 4.31 -6.35 18.55
CA TYR A 438 4.96 -7.59 18.12
C TYR A 438 6.48 -7.50 18.34
N ARG A 439 7.09 -8.63 18.64
CA ARG A 439 8.54 -8.81 18.71
C ARG A 439 8.96 -10.01 17.89
N PHE A 440 9.99 -9.83 17.07
CA PHE A 440 10.54 -10.90 16.24
C PHE A 440 11.67 -11.62 16.98
N GLU A 441 11.53 -12.92 17.24
CA GLU A 441 12.58 -13.74 17.87
C GLU A 441 13.39 -14.56 16.85
N LYS A 442 14.59 -14.99 17.24
CA LYS A 442 15.58 -15.73 16.41
C LYS A 442 15.09 -17.06 15.79
N GLN A 443 13.83 -17.46 15.99
CA GLN A 443 13.21 -18.66 15.41
C GLN A 443 12.17 -18.34 14.33
N ASP A 444 12.18 -17.14 13.73
CA ASP A 444 11.16 -16.66 12.80
C ASP A 444 9.74 -16.66 13.39
N ARG A 445 9.64 -16.58 14.72
CA ARG A 445 8.38 -16.50 15.45
C ARG A 445 8.15 -15.05 15.90
N GLU A 446 6.99 -14.53 15.54
CA GLU A 446 6.48 -13.27 16.05
C GLU A 446 5.76 -13.55 17.37
N ILE A 447 6.13 -12.81 18.41
CA ILE A 447 5.49 -12.88 19.73
C ILE A 447 4.73 -11.58 19.94
N LEU A 448 3.43 -11.68 20.21
CA LEU A 448 2.68 -10.56 20.76
C LEU A 448 3.15 -10.33 22.20
N ASP A 449 3.86 -9.22 22.42
CA ASP A 449 4.29 -8.78 23.74
C ASP A 449 3.25 -7.85 24.35
N LEU A 450 2.81 -8.21 25.56
CA LEU A 450 1.90 -7.45 26.40
C LEU A 450 2.68 -7.01 27.63
N SER A 451 3.09 -5.75 27.67
CA SER A 451 4.03 -5.28 28.69
C SER A 451 3.66 -3.90 29.23
N ARG A 452 4.47 -3.44 30.20
CA ARG A 452 4.32 -2.16 30.87
C ARG A 452 5.65 -1.44 30.89
N ALA A 453 5.74 -0.30 30.23
CA ALA A 453 6.96 0.50 30.14
C ALA A 453 6.92 1.70 31.11
N SER A 454 8.06 2.03 31.73
CA SER A 454 8.16 3.17 32.66
C SER A 454 8.35 4.46 31.86
N LEU A 455 7.49 5.45 32.08
CA LEU A 455 7.70 6.78 31.50
C LEU A 455 8.83 7.55 32.21
N ALA A 456 9.11 7.22 33.47
CA ALA A 456 10.14 7.90 34.27
C ALA A 456 11.56 7.42 33.95
N ASP A 457 11.70 6.18 33.50
CA ASP A 457 12.99 5.57 33.14
C ASP A 457 13.26 5.64 31.61
N ALA A 458 12.42 6.35 30.87
CA ALA A 458 12.50 6.45 29.41
C ALA A 458 13.68 7.34 28.97
N ASP A 459 14.36 6.94 27.90
CA ASP A 459 15.48 7.71 27.34
C ASP A 459 14.95 8.95 26.59
N PRO A 460 15.66 10.09 26.62
CA PRO A 460 15.36 11.20 25.71
C PRO A 460 15.44 10.76 24.23
N TYR A 461 14.46 11.14 23.44
CA TYR A 461 14.47 11.01 21.98
C TYR A 461 14.97 12.32 21.37
N GLY A 462 16.06 12.24 20.61
CA GLY A 462 16.62 13.36 19.86
C GLY A 462 16.58 13.10 18.37
N LEU A 463 16.18 14.11 17.61
CA LEU A 463 16.24 14.14 16.15
C LEU A 463 17.03 15.38 15.74
N ASP A 464 18.11 15.20 14.97
CA ASP A 464 18.86 16.32 14.39
C ASP A 464 18.27 16.66 13.03
N ALA A 465 17.55 17.78 12.96
CA ALA A 465 16.88 18.20 11.74
C ALA A 465 17.84 18.47 10.56
N SER A 466 19.11 18.80 10.84
CA SER A 466 20.12 19.10 9.82
C SER A 466 20.50 17.88 8.97
N ASP A 467 20.20 16.67 9.46
CA ASP A 467 20.40 15.43 8.71
C ASP A 467 19.55 15.34 7.42
N TRP A 468 18.54 16.20 7.26
CA TRP A 468 17.69 16.31 6.07
C TRP A 468 17.84 17.65 5.34
N ASP A 469 18.93 18.40 5.56
CA ASP A 469 19.13 19.71 4.92
C ASP A 469 19.17 19.64 3.38
N SER A 470 19.46 18.47 2.78
CA SER A 470 19.38 18.26 1.33
C SER A 470 17.95 18.28 0.79
N TRP A 471 16.95 17.96 1.62
CA TRP A 471 15.55 17.95 1.23
C TRP A 471 14.96 19.36 1.29
N LYS A 472 14.38 19.81 0.19
CA LYS A 472 13.75 21.12 0.04
C LYS A 472 12.29 20.95 -0.33
N ARG A 473 11.44 21.89 0.08
CA ARG A 473 10.01 21.87 -0.25
C ARG A 473 9.84 21.97 -1.77
N GLU A 474 9.03 21.09 -2.34
CA GLU A 474 8.67 21.17 -3.76
C GLU A 474 7.67 22.30 -3.99
N THR A 475 7.87 23.05 -5.07
CA THR A 475 6.92 24.03 -5.59
C THR A 475 6.38 23.61 -6.96
N PRO A 476 5.18 24.08 -7.37
CA PRO A 476 4.64 23.78 -8.70
C PRO A 476 5.55 24.19 -9.87
N GLU A 477 6.49 25.10 -9.64
CA GLU A 477 7.48 25.53 -10.63
C GLU A 477 8.63 24.52 -10.82
N ASP A 478 8.85 23.62 -9.87
CA ASP A 478 9.97 22.66 -9.88
C ASP A 478 9.71 21.43 -10.78
N ASP A 479 8.44 21.03 -10.96
CA ASP A 479 8.03 19.97 -11.90
C ASP A 479 7.01 20.48 -12.92
N THR A 480 7.48 20.75 -14.14
CA THR A 480 6.64 21.24 -15.23
C THR A 480 5.81 20.14 -15.91
N GLN A 481 5.99 18.87 -15.51
CA GLN A 481 5.35 17.71 -16.16
C GLN A 481 4.13 17.20 -15.39
N GLY A 482 3.52 18.02 -14.52
CA GLY A 482 2.29 17.70 -13.79
C GLY A 482 1.02 17.64 -14.65
N SER A 483 -0.13 17.98 -14.07
CA SER A 483 -1.47 17.90 -14.68
C SER A 483 -1.68 18.82 -15.89
N ASP A 484 -0.92 19.91 -15.98
CA ASP A 484 -1.00 20.84 -17.11
C ASP A 484 -0.04 20.50 -18.28
N TRP A 485 0.68 19.38 -18.21
CA TRP A 485 1.59 18.98 -19.29
C TRP A 485 0.81 18.72 -20.58
N PRO A 486 1.25 19.25 -21.74
CA PRO A 486 0.52 19.08 -22.99
C PRO A 486 0.31 17.62 -23.37
N ARG A 487 -0.92 17.29 -23.75
CA ARG A 487 -1.27 15.94 -24.23
C ARG A 487 -0.82 15.76 -25.68
N TYR A 488 -0.15 14.65 -25.94
CA TYR A 488 0.28 14.28 -27.30
C TYR A 488 -0.81 13.45 -27.99
N THR A 489 -1.13 13.81 -29.23
CA THR A 489 -2.17 13.16 -30.03
C THR A 489 -1.66 12.94 -31.45
N LEU A 490 -1.79 11.71 -31.92
CA LEU A 490 -1.54 11.29 -33.30
C LEU A 490 -2.84 11.34 -34.08
N SER A 491 -2.88 12.06 -35.21
CA SER A 491 -4.08 12.10 -36.03
C SER A 491 -4.34 10.76 -36.73
N ALA A 492 -5.56 10.54 -37.21
CA ALA A 492 -5.88 9.34 -38.00
C ALA A 492 -5.02 9.23 -39.28
N VAL A 493 -4.63 10.38 -39.86
CA VAL A 493 -3.73 10.45 -41.02
C VAL A 493 -2.31 10.06 -40.62
N ASP A 494 -1.83 10.56 -39.48
CA ASP A 494 -0.50 10.24 -38.98
C ASP A 494 -0.41 8.77 -38.57
N SER A 495 -1.41 8.24 -37.87
CA SER A 495 -1.44 6.86 -37.38
C SER A 495 -1.55 5.77 -38.47
N GLY A 496 -2.19 6.07 -39.60
CA GLY A 496 -2.58 5.09 -40.63
C GLY A 496 -3.70 4.12 -40.21
N LYS A 497 -4.24 4.22 -38.98
CA LYS A 497 -5.26 3.29 -38.44
C LYS A 497 -6.42 3.97 -37.70
N GLY A 498 -6.16 5.05 -36.95
CA GLY A 498 -7.15 5.79 -36.14
C GLY A 498 -6.50 6.85 -35.24
N GLN A 499 -7.23 7.87 -34.80
CA GLN A 499 -6.67 8.89 -33.92
C GLN A 499 -6.30 8.30 -32.56
N TYR A 500 -5.03 8.43 -32.15
CA TYR A 500 -4.55 7.97 -30.84
C TYR A 500 -4.12 9.13 -29.97
N THR A 501 -4.43 9.03 -28.70
CA THR A 501 -3.99 9.97 -27.66
C THR A 501 -3.04 9.24 -26.72
N LEU A 502 -1.96 9.91 -26.33
CA LEU A 502 -1.00 9.38 -25.38
C LEU A 502 -1.46 9.68 -23.94
N TYR A 503 -1.77 8.62 -23.20
CA TYR A 503 -2.12 8.66 -21.78
C TYR A 503 -0.94 8.19 -20.94
N TRP A 504 -0.72 8.82 -19.78
CA TRP A 504 0.37 8.46 -18.87
C TRP A 504 -0.13 7.57 -17.75
N ALA A 505 0.66 6.55 -17.41
CA ALA A 505 0.30 5.60 -16.39
C ALA A 505 1.47 5.22 -15.49
N ASP A 506 1.16 4.99 -14.23
CA ASP A 506 2.00 4.27 -13.28
C ASP A 506 1.20 3.08 -12.76
N THR A 507 1.40 1.91 -13.38
CA THR A 507 0.56 0.73 -13.16
C THR A 507 1.11 -0.22 -12.11
N HIS A 508 2.05 0.23 -11.28
CA HIS A 508 2.69 -0.56 -10.24
C HIS A 508 3.03 0.30 -9.03
N CYS A 509 2.08 0.49 -8.12
CA CYS A 509 2.29 1.26 -6.90
C CYS A 509 1.74 0.49 -5.70
N HIS A 510 2.46 0.54 -4.57
CA HIS A 510 2.07 -0.10 -3.33
C HIS A 510 1.48 0.91 -2.35
N THR A 511 0.45 0.47 -1.62
CA THR A 511 -0.17 1.22 -0.52
C THR A 511 0.18 0.53 0.80
N VAL A 512 -0.31 1.06 1.92
CA VAL A 512 -0.27 0.37 3.24
C VAL A 512 -0.93 -1.03 3.27
N MET A 513 -1.59 -1.47 2.20
CA MET A 513 -2.01 -2.87 2.06
C MET A 513 -0.82 -3.81 1.79
N SER A 514 0.30 -3.32 1.25
CA SER A 514 1.61 -3.99 1.37
C SER A 514 2.27 -3.60 2.70
N PRO A 515 2.83 -4.57 3.46
CA PRO A 515 3.37 -4.28 4.78
C PRO A 515 4.60 -3.37 4.75
N ASP A 516 5.33 -3.31 3.64
CA ASP A 516 6.58 -2.56 3.49
C ASP A 516 6.43 -1.23 2.73
N ALA A 517 5.19 -0.83 2.42
CA ALA A 517 4.88 0.38 1.66
C ALA A 517 4.07 1.41 2.48
N GLU A 518 4.04 2.64 1.96
CA GLU A 518 3.49 3.80 2.64
C GLU A 518 2.35 4.47 1.89
N GLY A 519 1.43 5.08 2.66
CA GLY A 519 0.31 5.87 2.17
C GLY A 519 -0.96 5.07 1.88
N ASP A 520 -2.08 5.70 2.18
CA ASP A 520 -3.40 5.12 1.96
C ASP A 520 -3.83 5.23 0.47
N PRO A 521 -4.71 4.34 -0.02
CA PRO A 521 -5.13 4.34 -1.42
C PRO A 521 -5.61 5.69 -1.98
N ASP A 522 -6.39 6.45 -1.21
CA ASP A 522 -6.89 7.76 -1.61
C ASP A 522 -5.76 8.80 -1.70
N GLU A 523 -4.75 8.74 -0.82
CA GLU A 523 -3.58 9.63 -0.89
C GLU A 523 -2.83 9.42 -2.21
N LEU A 524 -2.60 8.16 -2.59
CA LEU A 524 -1.93 7.82 -3.85
C LEU A 524 -2.75 8.28 -5.06
N ILE A 525 -4.06 8.02 -5.07
CA ILE A 525 -4.94 8.41 -6.19
C ILE A 525 -4.99 9.93 -6.34
N HIS A 526 -5.14 10.68 -5.24
CA HIS A 526 -5.14 12.14 -5.29
C HIS A 526 -3.77 12.68 -5.69
N TYR A 527 -2.68 12.07 -5.24
CA TYR A 527 -1.32 12.46 -5.64
C TYR A 527 -1.10 12.26 -7.15
N ALA A 528 -1.45 11.09 -7.68
CA ALA A 528 -1.35 10.74 -9.09
C ALA A 528 -2.05 11.78 -9.99
N ARG A 529 -3.26 12.20 -9.58
CA ARG A 529 -4.07 13.18 -10.33
C ARG A 529 -3.55 14.60 -10.19
N ARG A 530 -3.23 15.02 -8.95
CA ARG A 530 -2.90 16.41 -8.63
C ARG A 530 -1.49 16.79 -9.05
N TYR A 531 -0.50 16.01 -8.61
CA TYR A 531 0.91 16.37 -8.72
C TYR A 531 1.58 15.71 -9.92
N ALA A 532 1.37 14.40 -10.11
CA ALA A 532 1.98 13.69 -11.24
C ALA A 532 1.24 13.95 -12.57
N GLY A 533 -0.07 14.22 -12.52
CA GLY A 533 -0.89 14.46 -13.70
C GLY A 533 -0.94 13.26 -14.64
N ILE A 534 -1.10 12.05 -14.08
CA ILE A 534 -1.23 10.80 -14.85
C ILE A 534 -2.71 10.41 -14.99
N ASP A 535 -3.00 9.60 -16.01
CA ASP A 535 -4.35 9.22 -16.42
C ASP A 535 -4.78 7.84 -15.87
N VAL A 536 -3.82 6.95 -15.58
CA VAL A 536 -4.07 5.61 -15.04
C VAL A 536 -3.11 5.31 -13.88
N VAL A 537 -3.64 4.80 -12.76
CA VAL A 537 -2.83 4.31 -11.64
C VAL A 537 -3.20 2.87 -11.30
N GLY A 538 -2.18 2.04 -11.01
CA GLY A 538 -2.36 0.69 -10.49
C GLY A 538 -1.96 0.64 -9.01
N LEU A 539 -2.92 0.33 -8.13
CA LEU A 539 -2.63 0.01 -6.73
C LEU A 539 -2.40 -1.50 -6.63
N VAL A 540 -1.16 -1.95 -6.72
CA VAL A 540 -0.73 -3.33 -6.98
C VAL A 540 -0.11 -3.96 -5.74
N ASP A 541 -0.75 -3.80 -4.57
CA ASP A 541 -0.27 -4.41 -3.32
C ASP A 541 -0.04 -5.94 -3.44
N ASN A 542 0.95 -6.43 -2.69
CA ASN A 542 1.35 -7.83 -2.65
C ASN A 542 0.20 -8.73 -2.22
N ASP A 543 -0.06 -9.80 -2.97
CA ASP A 543 -0.97 -10.86 -2.53
C ASP A 543 -0.46 -11.58 -1.28
N PHE A 544 0.86 -11.72 -1.18
CA PHE A 544 1.61 -12.17 -0.03
C PHE A 544 3.02 -11.61 -0.09
N TYR A 545 3.32 -10.65 0.77
CA TYR A 545 4.71 -10.27 1.09
C TYR A 545 5.06 -10.91 2.43
N PRO A 546 6.34 -11.22 2.76
CA PRO A 546 6.69 -11.83 4.03
C PRO A 546 5.85 -11.31 5.15
N HIS A 547 5.28 -12.30 5.79
CA HIS A 547 4.33 -12.13 6.80
C HIS A 547 2.88 -11.85 6.21
N LYS A 548 2.56 -10.77 5.49
CA LYS A 548 1.14 -10.34 5.31
C LYS A 548 0.46 -10.90 4.04
N VAL A 549 -0.75 -11.47 4.17
CA VAL A 549 -1.64 -11.83 3.05
C VAL A 549 -2.60 -10.68 2.70
N LEU A 550 -2.82 -10.41 1.42
CA LEU A 550 -3.90 -9.53 0.94
C LEU A 550 -5.26 -10.17 1.20
N THR A 551 -6.00 -9.68 2.18
CA THR A 551 -7.24 -10.31 2.63
C THR A 551 -8.38 -10.17 1.61
N ARG A 552 -9.43 -10.99 1.77
CA ARG A 552 -10.66 -10.85 0.97
C ARG A 552 -11.32 -9.50 1.20
N GLY A 553 -11.27 -8.99 2.43
CA GLY A 553 -11.78 -7.68 2.79
C GLY A 553 -11.04 -6.54 2.09
N GLU A 554 -9.70 -6.58 2.07
CA GLU A 554 -8.88 -5.63 1.30
C GLU A 554 -9.20 -5.70 -0.20
N TRP A 555 -9.41 -6.90 -0.78
CA TRP A 555 -9.86 -7.00 -2.18
C TRP A 555 -11.21 -6.31 -2.44
N VAL A 556 -12.19 -6.48 -1.54
CA VAL A 556 -13.48 -5.77 -1.64
C VAL A 556 -13.28 -4.26 -1.57
N LEU A 557 -12.41 -3.78 -0.69
CA LEU A 557 -12.05 -2.37 -0.58
C LEU A 557 -11.40 -1.86 -1.88
N LYS A 558 -10.46 -2.60 -2.47
CA LYS A 558 -9.84 -2.24 -3.76
C LYS A 558 -10.88 -2.15 -4.89
N LYS A 559 -11.86 -3.06 -4.95
CA LYS A 559 -13.00 -2.95 -5.89
C LYS A 559 -13.84 -1.70 -5.64
N ALA A 560 -14.13 -1.36 -4.39
CA ALA A 560 -14.91 -0.17 -4.03
C ALA A 560 -14.17 1.13 -4.44
N ILE A 561 -12.87 1.21 -4.15
CA ILE A 561 -11.98 2.30 -4.56
C ILE A 561 -11.98 2.45 -6.08
N ALA A 562 -11.79 1.35 -6.81
CA ALA A 562 -11.80 1.39 -8.28
C ALA A 562 -13.11 1.95 -8.84
N ARG A 563 -14.26 1.53 -8.29
CA ARG A 563 -15.59 2.04 -8.68
C ARG A 563 -15.78 3.52 -8.34
N ARG A 564 -15.22 3.98 -7.22
CA ARG A 564 -15.28 5.39 -6.78
C ARG A 564 -14.44 6.29 -7.67
N PHE A 565 -13.21 5.91 -7.97
CA PHE A 565 -12.21 6.79 -8.57
C PHE A 565 -12.00 6.63 -10.07
N SER A 566 -12.47 5.52 -10.69
CA SER A 566 -12.43 5.38 -12.14
C SER A 566 -13.59 6.12 -12.82
N ARG A 567 -13.26 6.95 -13.81
CA ARG A 567 -14.18 7.71 -14.66
C ARG A 567 -13.62 7.80 -16.08
N ASN A 568 -14.38 7.28 -17.05
CA ASN A 568 -14.04 7.36 -18.47
C ASN A 568 -13.79 8.82 -18.88
N GLY A 569 -12.74 9.05 -19.66
CA GLY A 569 -12.33 10.38 -20.12
C GLY A 569 -11.58 11.22 -19.07
N GLU A 570 -11.52 10.78 -17.81
CA GLU A 570 -10.89 11.55 -16.71
C GLU A 570 -9.72 10.82 -16.05
N PHE A 571 -9.94 9.62 -15.49
CA PHE A 571 -8.93 8.89 -14.73
C PHE A 571 -9.34 7.43 -14.53
N LEU A 572 -8.41 6.48 -14.58
CA LEU A 572 -8.68 5.06 -14.32
C LEU A 572 -7.81 4.52 -13.17
N CYS A 573 -8.44 3.75 -12.28
CA CYS A 573 -7.80 3.04 -11.19
C CYS A 573 -8.42 1.64 -11.10
N PRO A 574 -8.08 0.70 -12.00
CA PRO A 574 -8.66 -0.65 -11.98
C PRO A 574 -8.24 -1.41 -10.70
N PRO A 575 -9.06 -2.35 -10.19
CA PRO A 575 -8.64 -3.25 -9.11
C PRO A 575 -7.42 -4.05 -9.54
N ALA A 576 -6.40 -4.12 -8.69
CA ALA A 576 -5.13 -4.71 -9.02
C ALA A 576 -4.44 -5.38 -7.81
N TRP A 577 -3.44 -6.23 -8.06
CA TRP A 577 -2.55 -6.80 -7.04
C TRP A 577 -1.27 -7.33 -7.68
N GLU A 578 -0.24 -7.52 -6.87
CA GLU A 578 0.99 -8.19 -7.29
C GLU A 578 0.92 -9.67 -6.91
N PHE A 579 1.02 -10.56 -7.90
CA PHE A 579 1.21 -11.98 -7.69
C PHE A 579 2.70 -12.22 -7.36
N THR A 580 3.02 -12.29 -6.07
CA THR A 580 4.39 -12.17 -5.51
C THR A 580 5.15 -13.51 -5.59
N TYR A 581 5.30 -14.06 -6.79
CA TYR A 581 5.74 -15.45 -7.01
C TYR A 581 7.25 -15.59 -7.24
N HIS A 582 7.89 -16.59 -6.63
CA HIS A 582 9.32 -16.83 -6.80
C HIS A 582 9.57 -18.13 -7.57
N ASP A 583 10.56 -18.12 -8.46
CA ASP A 583 11.06 -19.27 -9.19
C ASP A 583 12.59 -19.37 -9.03
N ARG A 584 13.03 -20.37 -8.25
CA ARG A 584 14.44 -20.59 -7.93
C ARG A 584 15.30 -21.01 -9.12
N SER A 585 14.69 -21.35 -10.25
CA SER A 585 15.42 -21.66 -11.48
C SER A 585 15.88 -20.42 -12.24
N LEU A 586 15.33 -19.24 -11.91
CA LEU A 586 15.68 -17.98 -12.55
C LEU A 586 16.98 -17.36 -12.02
N SER A 587 17.62 -16.60 -12.89
CA SER A 587 18.86 -15.87 -12.65
C SER A 587 18.80 -14.55 -13.44
N PRO A 588 19.29 -13.42 -12.89
CA PRO A 588 20.13 -13.31 -11.69
C PRO A 588 19.37 -13.26 -10.35
N SER A 589 18.03 -13.27 -10.37
CA SER A 589 17.19 -13.33 -9.17
C SER A 589 16.12 -14.41 -9.30
N ASP A 590 15.59 -14.90 -8.18
CA ASP A 590 14.47 -15.85 -8.14
C ASP A 590 13.11 -15.15 -8.19
N PHE A 591 13.07 -13.83 -8.29
CA PHE A 591 11.82 -13.08 -8.42
C PHE A 591 11.18 -13.37 -9.77
N ASN A 592 9.91 -13.77 -9.74
CA ASN A 592 9.09 -14.04 -10.90
C ASN A 592 7.68 -13.48 -10.63
N HIS A 593 7.60 -12.20 -10.31
CA HIS A 593 6.37 -11.56 -9.88
C HIS A 593 5.55 -11.06 -11.08
N ARG A 594 4.24 -10.85 -10.88
CA ARG A 594 3.36 -10.21 -11.88
C ARG A 594 2.53 -9.10 -11.27
N ALA A 595 2.47 -7.97 -11.96
CA ALA A 595 1.42 -7.00 -11.75
C ALA A 595 0.15 -7.43 -12.50
N VAL A 596 -0.98 -7.42 -11.81
CA VAL A 596 -2.29 -7.84 -12.34
C VAL A 596 -3.28 -6.70 -12.18
N LEU A 597 -3.87 -6.21 -13.27
CA LEU A 597 -4.85 -5.13 -13.27
C LEU A 597 -6.11 -5.55 -14.04
N HIS A 598 -7.27 -5.54 -13.39
CA HIS A 598 -8.54 -5.89 -14.03
C HIS A 598 -9.29 -4.64 -14.52
N PHE A 599 -9.16 -4.33 -15.82
CA PHE A 599 -9.90 -3.23 -16.44
C PHE A 599 -11.39 -3.53 -16.60
N LEU A 600 -11.74 -4.79 -16.93
CA LEU A 600 -13.13 -5.22 -17.16
C LEU A 600 -13.50 -6.38 -16.23
N LEU A 601 -13.34 -6.18 -14.93
CA LEU A 601 -13.58 -7.21 -13.92
C LEU A 601 -15.05 -7.65 -13.88
N PRO A 602 -15.39 -8.93 -14.12
CA PRO A 602 -16.73 -9.43 -13.86
C PRO A 602 -17.06 -9.34 -12.36
N GLU A 603 -18.32 -9.01 -12.05
CA GLU A 603 -18.81 -8.99 -10.67
C GLU A 603 -18.57 -10.34 -9.97
N GLY A 604 -18.23 -10.29 -8.68
CA GLY A 604 -18.00 -11.48 -7.86
C GLY A 604 -16.62 -12.14 -7.99
N ARG A 605 -15.78 -11.75 -8.97
CA ARG A 605 -14.43 -12.32 -9.09
C ARG A 605 -13.56 -12.00 -7.86
N GLN A 606 -12.97 -13.05 -7.30
CA GLN A 606 -12.04 -12.96 -6.17
C GLN A 606 -10.61 -12.77 -6.68
N VAL A 607 -9.74 -12.26 -5.81
CA VAL A 607 -8.30 -12.23 -6.05
C VAL A 607 -7.73 -13.66 -6.08
N ALA A 608 -6.80 -13.92 -7.00
CA ALA A 608 -6.07 -15.19 -7.11
C ALA A 608 -4.66 -15.03 -6.56
N ARG A 609 -4.41 -15.55 -5.34
CA ARG A 609 -3.12 -15.39 -4.64
C ARG A 609 -2.20 -16.56 -4.90
N ARG A 610 -0.90 -16.34 -4.77
CA ARG A 610 0.13 -17.40 -4.76
C ARG A 610 -0.02 -18.38 -3.60
N THR A 611 -0.70 -17.98 -2.53
CA THR A 611 -0.97 -18.83 -1.36
C THR A 611 -2.27 -19.64 -1.51
N ASP A 612 -3.13 -19.28 -2.46
CA ASP A 612 -4.41 -19.97 -2.64
C ASP A 612 -4.19 -21.30 -3.39
N PRO A 613 -4.79 -22.42 -2.95
CA PRO A 613 -4.54 -23.74 -3.54
C PRO A 613 -4.76 -23.82 -5.06
N ASP A 614 -5.70 -23.03 -5.57
CA ASP A 614 -6.15 -23.00 -6.98
C ASP A 614 -5.33 -22.05 -7.86
N SER A 615 -4.44 -21.24 -7.28
CA SER A 615 -3.56 -20.31 -8.02
C SER A 615 -2.11 -20.31 -7.52
N ARG A 616 -1.71 -21.29 -6.71
CA ARG A 616 -0.36 -21.35 -6.10
C ARG A 616 0.80 -21.57 -7.05
N THR A 617 0.53 -22.03 -8.28
CA THR A 617 1.54 -22.16 -9.34
C THR A 617 1.24 -21.16 -10.43
N LEU A 618 2.26 -20.78 -11.19
CA LEU A 618 2.09 -19.84 -12.29
C LEU A 618 1.08 -20.32 -13.33
N ASP A 619 1.13 -21.59 -13.75
CA ASP A 619 0.15 -22.15 -14.71
C ASP A 619 -1.29 -22.05 -14.20
N ARG A 620 -1.50 -22.45 -12.94
CA ARG A 620 -2.81 -22.38 -12.28
C ARG A 620 -3.31 -20.96 -12.16
N PHE A 621 -2.44 -20.04 -11.77
CA PHE A 621 -2.75 -18.62 -11.73
C PHE A 621 -3.18 -18.11 -13.11
N LEU A 622 -2.46 -18.43 -14.18
CA LEU A 622 -2.79 -17.98 -15.54
C LEU A 622 -4.12 -18.58 -16.07
N GLU A 623 -4.50 -19.80 -15.64
CA GLU A 623 -5.85 -20.35 -15.90
C GLU A 623 -6.95 -19.46 -15.31
N THR A 624 -6.65 -18.70 -14.25
CA THR A 624 -7.58 -17.76 -13.63
C THR A 624 -7.54 -16.36 -14.24
N ILE A 625 -6.88 -16.12 -15.37
CA ILE A 625 -6.76 -14.79 -15.98
C ILE A 625 -7.26 -14.80 -17.43
N SER A 626 -7.84 -13.67 -17.88
CA SER A 626 -8.17 -13.43 -19.29
C SER A 626 -7.60 -12.09 -19.75
N SER A 627 -6.92 -12.08 -20.89
CA SER A 627 -6.43 -10.85 -21.53
C SER A 627 -7.55 -9.99 -22.13
N GLU A 628 -8.77 -10.53 -22.26
CA GLU A 628 -9.94 -9.74 -22.64
C GLU A 628 -10.40 -8.80 -21.53
N THR A 629 -10.02 -9.07 -20.27
CA THR A 629 -10.47 -8.29 -19.12
C THR A 629 -9.34 -7.73 -18.25
N SER A 630 -8.11 -8.21 -18.44
CA SER A 630 -7.02 -8.01 -17.50
C SER A 630 -5.71 -7.72 -18.21
N LEU A 631 -4.93 -6.80 -17.67
CA LEU A 631 -3.53 -6.63 -17.97
C LEU A 631 -2.72 -7.47 -16.97
N VAL A 632 -1.81 -8.30 -17.48
CA VAL A 632 -0.81 -9.01 -16.70
C VAL A 632 0.55 -8.83 -17.36
N TYR A 633 1.54 -8.43 -16.57
CA TYR A 633 2.92 -8.32 -17.02
C TYR A 633 3.89 -8.79 -15.94
N SER A 634 4.99 -9.39 -16.37
CA SER A 634 6.11 -9.71 -15.49
C SER A 634 6.90 -8.44 -15.17
N HIS A 635 7.51 -8.42 -13.99
CA HIS A 635 8.52 -7.43 -13.61
C HIS A 635 9.62 -8.12 -12.82
N HIS A 636 10.69 -7.39 -12.56
CA HIS A 636 12.04 -7.82 -12.18
C HIS A 636 13.00 -7.98 -13.37
N CYS A 637 14.30 -7.98 -13.07
CA CYS A 637 15.37 -8.11 -14.06
C CYS A 637 15.49 -9.50 -14.68
N SER A 638 14.73 -10.47 -14.16
CA SER A 638 14.60 -11.83 -14.68
C SER A 638 13.17 -12.28 -14.49
N TYR A 639 12.64 -13.01 -15.47
CA TYR A 639 11.27 -13.52 -15.43
C TYR A 639 11.13 -14.68 -16.41
N GLU A 640 10.18 -15.55 -16.15
CA GLU A 640 9.69 -16.51 -17.12
C GLU A 640 8.36 -16.02 -17.70
N ILE A 641 8.12 -16.22 -18.98
CA ILE A 641 6.80 -15.98 -19.59
C ILE A 641 6.22 -17.35 -19.96
N ARG A 642 5.06 -17.69 -19.40
CA ARG A 642 4.41 -18.99 -19.60
C ARG A 642 3.38 -18.95 -20.72
N ASP A 643 2.64 -17.85 -20.86
CA ASP A 643 1.61 -17.73 -21.91
C ASP A 643 1.58 -16.32 -22.53
N GLN A 644 2.19 -16.18 -23.71
CA GLN A 644 2.22 -14.91 -24.47
C GLN A 644 0.84 -14.42 -24.95
N ARG A 645 -0.23 -15.22 -24.84
CA ARG A 645 -1.59 -14.74 -25.10
C ARG A 645 -2.12 -13.84 -23.98
N ILE A 646 -1.56 -14.01 -22.77
CA ILE A 646 -1.91 -13.30 -21.54
C ILE A 646 -0.79 -12.33 -21.15
N GLU A 647 0.43 -12.85 -20.98
CA GLU A 647 1.62 -12.10 -20.59
C GLU A 647 2.28 -11.47 -21.83
N ARG A 648 1.79 -10.30 -22.24
CA ARG A 648 2.19 -9.64 -23.51
C ARG A 648 3.23 -8.54 -23.36
N SER A 649 3.53 -8.15 -22.13
CA SER A 649 4.45 -7.05 -21.83
C SER A 649 5.26 -7.36 -20.59
N THR A 650 6.34 -6.61 -20.39
CA THR A 650 7.20 -6.71 -19.22
C THR A 650 7.65 -5.32 -18.76
N GLU A 651 7.84 -5.16 -17.46
CA GLU A 651 8.38 -3.94 -16.87
C GLU A 651 9.89 -3.88 -17.08
N ILE A 652 10.35 -2.84 -17.78
CA ILE A 652 11.76 -2.68 -18.14
C ILE A 652 12.46 -1.54 -17.38
N VAL A 653 11.69 -0.79 -16.58
CA VAL A 653 12.15 0.33 -15.76
C VAL A 653 11.21 0.54 -14.58
N SER A 654 11.78 0.70 -13.40
CA SER A 654 11.09 0.92 -12.11
C SER A 654 11.91 1.84 -11.18
N SER A 655 11.37 2.12 -9.98
CA SER A 655 12.06 2.91 -8.95
C SER A 655 13.29 2.21 -8.40
N TRP A 656 13.40 0.88 -8.54
CA TRP A 656 14.52 0.11 -7.99
C TRP A 656 15.59 -0.22 -9.04
N ARG A 657 15.25 -0.34 -10.35
CA ARG A 657 16.21 -0.57 -11.45
C ARG A 657 15.73 -0.03 -12.79
N VAL A 658 16.69 0.31 -13.66
CA VAL A 658 16.46 0.49 -15.10
C VAL A 658 16.86 -0.81 -15.82
N CYS A 659 16.04 -1.85 -15.70
CA CYS A 659 16.36 -3.22 -16.15
C CYS A 659 16.88 -3.29 -17.60
N MET A 660 16.33 -2.45 -18.49
CA MET A 660 16.73 -2.35 -19.90
C MET A 660 18.19 -1.90 -20.11
N GLU A 661 18.72 -1.07 -19.21
CA GLU A 661 20.10 -0.59 -19.27
C GLU A 661 21.04 -1.46 -18.44
N GLU A 662 20.51 -2.13 -17.42
CA GLU A 662 21.31 -2.84 -16.43
C GLU A 662 21.49 -4.34 -16.77
N THR A 663 20.64 -4.92 -17.62
CA THR A 663 20.70 -6.34 -18.01
C THR A 663 20.35 -6.58 -19.48
N SER A 664 20.85 -7.67 -20.09
CA SER A 664 20.44 -8.10 -21.44
C SER A 664 19.17 -8.95 -21.46
N PHE A 665 18.62 -9.31 -20.29
CA PHE A 665 17.62 -10.38 -20.16
C PHE A 665 16.42 -10.20 -21.09
N THR A 666 15.81 -9.01 -21.09
CA THR A 666 14.67 -8.72 -21.97
C THR A 666 15.02 -8.81 -23.45
N MET A 667 16.21 -8.36 -23.85
CA MET A 667 16.67 -8.47 -25.24
C MET A 667 16.89 -9.92 -25.65
N ASP A 668 17.47 -10.73 -24.76
CA ASP A 668 17.67 -12.17 -24.99
C ASP A 668 16.32 -12.89 -25.18
N GLN A 669 15.28 -12.50 -24.45
CA GLN A 669 13.92 -13.01 -24.65
C GLN A 669 13.34 -12.61 -26.03
N LEU A 670 13.51 -11.37 -26.47
CA LEU A 670 13.05 -10.93 -27.79
C LEU A 670 13.77 -11.67 -28.93
N LEU A 671 15.10 -11.86 -28.80
CA LEU A 671 15.91 -12.64 -29.74
C LEU A 671 15.51 -14.12 -29.76
N ALA A 672 15.02 -14.65 -28.65
CA ALA A 672 14.44 -16.00 -28.58
C ALA A 672 13.02 -16.11 -29.20
N GLY A 673 12.50 -15.02 -29.77
CA GLY A 673 11.21 -14.99 -30.47
C GLY A 673 10.03 -14.54 -29.61
N MET A 674 10.27 -14.10 -28.37
CA MET A 674 9.22 -13.55 -27.52
C MET A 674 8.75 -12.19 -28.04
N ARG A 675 7.45 -11.91 -27.91
CA ARG A 675 6.81 -10.70 -28.44
C ARG A 675 6.27 -9.84 -27.32
N LEU A 676 7.18 -9.12 -26.66
CA LEU A 676 6.90 -8.35 -25.44
C LEU A 676 6.80 -6.84 -25.71
N GLY A 677 5.80 -6.20 -25.11
CA GLY A 677 5.73 -4.74 -24.97
C GLY A 677 6.52 -4.24 -23.77
N PHE A 678 6.89 -2.96 -23.79
CA PHE A 678 7.72 -2.34 -22.76
C PHE A 678 6.88 -1.47 -21.84
N ILE A 679 6.89 -1.81 -20.55
CA ILE A 679 6.22 -1.07 -19.48
C ILE A 679 7.27 -0.35 -18.63
N GLY A 680 6.97 0.89 -18.25
CA GLY A 680 7.62 1.57 -17.15
C GLY A 680 6.60 1.82 -16.05
N SER A 681 6.80 1.23 -14.87
CA SER A 681 5.98 1.50 -13.70
C SER A 681 6.88 1.53 -12.48
N SER A 682 6.54 2.34 -11.50
CA SER A 682 7.51 2.71 -10.46
C SER A 682 7.79 1.57 -9.49
N ASP A 683 6.87 0.64 -9.24
CA ASP A 683 6.96 -0.29 -8.10
C ASP A 683 7.18 0.50 -6.79
N THR A 684 6.62 1.71 -6.74
CA THR A 684 6.90 2.63 -5.64
C THR A 684 6.23 2.13 -4.36
N HIS A 685 7.03 2.06 -3.30
CA HIS A 685 6.56 1.80 -1.94
C HIS A 685 6.36 3.11 -1.14
N ARG A 686 6.38 4.22 -1.86
CA ARG A 686 6.14 5.57 -1.37
C ARG A 686 4.85 6.07 -2.02
N TYR A 687 4.16 7.00 -1.38
CA TYR A 687 2.89 7.53 -1.90
C TYR A 687 3.09 8.67 -2.91
N VAL A 688 3.99 8.46 -3.87
CA VAL A 688 4.33 9.40 -4.96
C VAL A 688 4.08 8.83 -6.37
N PRO A 689 2.93 8.17 -6.64
CA PRO A 689 2.67 7.53 -7.94
C PRO A 689 2.86 8.50 -9.11
N GLY A 690 3.53 8.03 -10.15
CA GLY A 690 3.91 8.78 -11.36
C GLY A 690 5.09 9.74 -11.20
N ARG A 691 5.69 9.80 -10.00
CA ARG A 691 6.95 10.51 -9.68
C ARG A 691 7.94 9.61 -8.93
N GLY A 692 7.73 8.29 -8.95
CA GLY A 692 8.66 7.30 -8.41
C GLY A 692 9.85 6.96 -9.34
N GLY A 693 9.86 7.44 -10.59
CA GLY A 693 10.97 7.28 -11.52
C GLY A 693 10.73 6.36 -12.71
N ALA A 694 9.49 5.92 -12.93
CA ALA A 694 9.09 5.21 -14.14
C ALA A 694 7.65 5.58 -14.55
N LEU A 695 7.38 5.61 -15.84
CA LEU A 695 6.04 5.85 -16.41
C LEU A 695 5.86 5.10 -17.74
N THR A 696 4.64 4.63 -17.98
CA THR A 696 4.21 4.09 -19.26
C THR A 696 3.39 5.14 -20.01
N GLY A 697 3.73 5.38 -21.27
CA GLY A 697 2.86 6.08 -22.20
C GLY A 697 2.02 5.08 -22.99
N ILE A 698 0.69 5.29 -23.03
CA ILE A 698 -0.29 4.39 -23.66
C ILE A 698 -0.98 5.12 -24.81
N TYR A 699 -0.82 4.61 -26.03
CA TYR A 699 -1.53 5.13 -27.20
C TYR A 699 -2.90 4.45 -27.36
N ALA A 700 -3.95 5.15 -26.90
CA ALA A 700 -5.33 4.68 -26.95
C ALA A 700 -6.26 5.69 -27.64
N GLU A 701 -7.35 5.20 -28.21
CA GLU A 701 -8.35 6.05 -28.89
C GLU A 701 -9.07 6.97 -27.89
N GLU A 702 -9.30 6.48 -26.68
CA GLU A 702 -9.98 7.17 -25.59
C GLU A 702 -9.48 6.66 -24.23
N LEU A 703 -9.72 7.43 -23.17
CA LEU A 703 -9.43 7.02 -21.79
C LEU A 703 -10.59 6.20 -21.23
N THR A 704 -10.73 4.97 -21.70
CA THR A 704 -11.71 3.98 -21.22
C THR A 704 -11.03 2.67 -20.87
N PRO A 705 -11.57 1.87 -19.94
CA PRO A 705 -10.99 0.58 -19.58
C PRO A 705 -10.74 -0.33 -20.79
N GLU A 706 -11.69 -0.36 -21.74
CA GLU A 706 -11.62 -1.13 -22.98
C GLU A 706 -10.48 -0.67 -23.89
N ALA A 707 -10.40 0.64 -24.18
CA ALA A 707 -9.41 1.20 -25.10
C ALA A 707 -7.99 1.14 -24.53
N ILE A 708 -7.84 1.35 -23.21
CA ILE A 708 -6.55 1.23 -22.52
C ILE A 708 -6.09 -0.22 -22.51
N LEU A 709 -6.96 -1.18 -22.17
CA LEU A 709 -6.61 -2.59 -22.22
C LEU A 709 -6.27 -3.06 -23.65
N ASP A 710 -6.99 -2.59 -24.67
CA ASP A 710 -6.65 -2.85 -26.07
C ASP A 710 -5.25 -2.33 -26.43
N ALA A 711 -4.89 -1.12 -25.99
CA ALA A 711 -3.59 -0.54 -26.24
C ALA A 711 -2.45 -1.38 -25.63
N TYR A 712 -2.62 -1.83 -24.38
CA TYR A 712 -1.68 -2.78 -23.77
C TYR A 712 -1.63 -4.11 -24.51
N ASN A 713 -2.78 -4.68 -24.88
CA ASN A 713 -2.87 -5.95 -25.58
C ASN A 713 -2.22 -5.92 -26.98
N LYS A 714 -2.27 -4.78 -27.66
CA LYS A 714 -1.60 -4.54 -28.95
C LYS A 714 -0.20 -3.93 -28.78
N ARG A 715 0.30 -3.78 -27.55
CA ARG A 715 1.62 -3.21 -27.20
C ARG A 715 1.87 -1.81 -27.79
N ARG A 716 0.81 -1.00 -27.93
CA ARG A 716 0.91 0.41 -28.35
C ARG A 716 1.34 1.29 -27.17
N ILE A 717 2.49 0.96 -26.60
CA ILE A 717 2.99 1.52 -25.35
C ILE A 717 4.48 1.87 -25.45
N ILE A 718 4.88 2.84 -24.64
CA ILE A 718 6.28 3.27 -24.47
C ILE A 718 6.61 3.29 -22.99
N ALA A 719 7.85 2.99 -22.66
CA ALA A 719 8.36 3.03 -21.29
C ALA A 719 9.32 4.20 -21.12
N THR A 720 9.27 4.86 -19.97
CA THR A 720 10.13 5.99 -19.65
C THR A 720 10.65 5.86 -18.23
N GLN A 721 11.83 6.42 -17.97
CA GLN A 721 12.35 6.61 -16.63
C GLN A 721 11.67 7.82 -15.95
N GLY A 722 10.33 7.87 -15.94
CA GLY A 722 9.53 8.87 -15.23
C GLY A 722 9.29 10.21 -15.95
N SER A 723 10.07 10.55 -16.98
CA SER A 723 9.81 11.74 -17.81
C SER A 723 8.76 11.46 -18.89
N LYS A 724 7.79 12.38 -19.06
CA LYS A 724 6.71 12.32 -20.05
C LYS A 724 7.21 12.60 -21.49
N ILE A 725 7.98 11.67 -22.05
CA ILE A 725 8.55 11.72 -23.40
C ILE A 725 7.64 10.98 -24.39
N ALA A 726 7.05 11.67 -25.35
CA ALA A 726 6.27 11.01 -26.40
C ALA A 726 7.18 10.55 -27.54
N LEU A 727 6.98 9.31 -27.98
CA LEU A 727 7.75 8.66 -29.06
C LEU A 727 6.78 8.05 -30.09
N ASP A 728 6.90 8.42 -31.37
CA ASP A 728 6.21 7.77 -32.49
C ASP A 728 7.27 7.13 -33.40
N LEU A 729 7.38 5.80 -33.34
CA LEU A 729 8.24 5.01 -34.21
C LEU A 729 7.37 4.31 -35.28
N ARG A 730 7.79 4.43 -36.53
CA ARG A 730 7.21 3.73 -37.67
C ARG A 730 8.28 2.96 -38.43
N VAL A 731 8.00 1.71 -38.76
CA VAL A 731 8.88 0.84 -39.56
C VAL A 731 8.08 0.31 -40.74
N ALA A 732 8.47 0.67 -41.95
CA ALA A 732 7.67 0.42 -43.16
C ALA A 732 6.20 0.88 -43.01
N GLY A 733 5.99 2.00 -42.28
CA GLY A 733 4.67 2.55 -41.97
C GLY A 733 3.91 1.88 -40.82
N ALA A 734 4.38 0.74 -40.30
CA ALA A 734 3.76 0.08 -39.15
C ALA A 734 4.14 0.76 -37.84
N PHE A 735 3.16 0.94 -36.96
CA PHE A 735 3.30 1.69 -35.71
C PHE A 735 3.77 0.79 -34.56
N ILE A 736 4.19 1.41 -33.46
CA ILE A 736 4.60 0.75 -32.21
C ILE A 736 3.65 -0.40 -31.84
N GLY A 737 4.20 -1.60 -31.66
CA GLY A 737 3.46 -2.81 -31.29
C GLY A 737 2.98 -3.67 -32.47
N ASP A 738 2.96 -3.13 -33.69
CA ASP A 738 2.43 -3.79 -34.89
C ASP A 738 3.42 -4.78 -35.55
N ASP A 739 2.86 -5.51 -36.51
CA ASP A 739 3.54 -6.38 -37.47
C ASP A 739 3.51 -5.77 -38.87
N VAL A 740 4.59 -6.00 -39.64
CA VAL A 740 4.65 -5.68 -41.06
C VAL A 740 5.47 -6.71 -41.83
N SER A 741 5.07 -6.97 -43.07
CA SER A 741 5.87 -7.77 -44.01
C SER A 741 6.59 -6.86 -45.00
N VAL A 742 7.86 -7.14 -45.25
CA VAL A 742 8.69 -6.45 -46.25
C VAL A 742 9.31 -7.45 -47.21
N THR A 743 9.66 -7.00 -48.41
CA THR A 743 10.28 -7.87 -49.42
C THR A 743 11.79 -7.91 -49.24
N VAL A 744 12.38 -9.12 -49.25
CA VAL A 744 13.83 -9.29 -49.20
C VAL A 744 14.52 -8.52 -50.33
N GLY A 745 15.54 -7.74 -49.99
CA GLY A 745 16.29 -6.90 -50.91
C GLY A 745 15.61 -5.58 -51.28
N GLN A 746 14.41 -5.30 -50.78
CA GLN A 746 13.74 -4.02 -50.95
C GLN A 746 13.98 -3.13 -49.72
N SER A 747 14.36 -1.87 -49.97
CA SER A 747 14.53 -0.87 -48.92
C SER A 747 13.16 -0.33 -48.45
N PHE A 748 13.06 -0.04 -47.15
CA PHE A 748 11.87 0.53 -46.52
C PHE A 748 12.22 1.61 -45.49
N PRO A 749 11.34 2.61 -45.28
CA PRO A 749 11.62 3.72 -44.38
C PRO A 749 11.38 3.37 -42.91
N ILE A 750 12.15 4.01 -42.04
CA ILE A 750 11.99 4.02 -40.59
C ILE A 750 11.95 5.49 -40.15
N GLU A 751 10.92 5.85 -39.39
CA GLU A 751 10.66 7.22 -38.95
C GLU A 751 10.46 7.26 -37.44
N LEU A 752 11.12 8.21 -36.77
CA LEU A 752 11.00 8.44 -35.33
C LEU A 752 10.72 9.92 -35.05
N SER A 753 9.56 10.18 -34.44
CA SER A 753 9.23 11.48 -33.84
C SER A 753 9.44 11.44 -32.32
N VAL A 754 10.10 12.45 -31.78
CA VAL A 754 10.33 12.60 -30.33
C VAL A 754 9.79 13.95 -29.87
N HIS A 755 8.99 13.95 -28.80
CA HIS A 755 8.55 15.14 -28.08
C HIS A 755 8.93 15.01 -26.61
N ALA A 756 9.88 15.81 -26.15
CA ALA A 756 10.50 15.66 -24.83
C ALA A 756 10.36 16.93 -23.97
N PRO A 757 10.33 16.78 -22.64
CA PRO A 757 10.31 17.91 -21.70
C PRO A 757 11.65 18.62 -21.53
N ALA A 758 12.75 18.02 -22.03
CA ALA A 758 14.10 18.56 -21.95
C ALA A 758 14.86 18.32 -23.27
N PRO A 759 16.02 18.98 -23.49
CA PRO A 759 16.83 18.78 -24.68
C PRO A 759 17.18 17.31 -24.91
N ILE A 760 17.14 16.87 -26.17
CA ILE A 760 17.44 15.49 -26.57
C ILE A 760 18.94 15.34 -26.78
N ALA A 761 19.57 14.41 -26.06
CA ALA A 761 21.01 14.14 -26.14
C ALA A 761 21.33 13.14 -27.26
N SER A 762 20.53 12.07 -27.37
CA SER A 762 20.70 11.07 -28.42
C SER A 762 19.41 10.32 -28.70
N VAL A 763 19.28 9.84 -29.94
CA VAL A 763 18.29 8.84 -30.34
C VAL A 763 18.97 7.70 -31.08
N GLU A 764 18.51 6.48 -30.80
CA GLU A 764 19.01 5.25 -31.40
C GLU A 764 17.81 4.43 -31.91
N ILE A 765 17.90 3.97 -33.15
CA ILE A 765 16.96 3.00 -33.73
C ILE A 765 17.70 1.66 -33.76
N LEU A 766 17.14 0.67 -33.09
CA LEU A 766 17.74 -0.64 -32.89
C LEU A 766 16.97 -1.69 -33.68
N ARG A 767 17.70 -2.58 -34.36
CA ARG A 767 17.20 -3.81 -34.98
C ARG A 767 17.83 -4.99 -34.26
N ASP A 768 17.00 -5.90 -33.76
CA ASP A 768 17.45 -7.10 -33.02
C ASP A 768 18.40 -6.76 -31.87
N GLY A 769 18.10 -5.67 -31.15
CA GLY A 769 18.92 -5.15 -30.05
C GLY A 769 20.22 -4.44 -30.48
N GLN A 770 20.50 -4.29 -31.77
CA GLN A 770 21.70 -3.61 -32.27
C GLN A 770 21.34 -2.27 -32.94
N PRO A 771 22.06 -1.17 -32.65
CA PRO A 771 21.77 0.13 -33.26
C PRO A 771 22.11 0.11 -34.76
N ILE A 772 21.11 0.39 -35.59
CA ILE A 772 21.27 0.57 -37.06
C ILE A 772 21.32 2.04 -37.46
N HIS A 773 20.81 2.92 -36.61
CA HIS A 773 20.90 4.36 -36.78
C HIS A 773 21.08 5.04 -35.41
N ARG A 774 21.94 6.05 -35.36
CA ARG A 774 22.21 6.86 -34.17
C ARG A 774 22.33 8.32 -34.56
N HIS A 775 21.60 9.18 -33.86
CA HIS A 775 21.63 10.61 -34.07
C HIS A 775 21.84 11.34 -32.72
N GLU A 776 22.87 12.18 -32.67
CA GLU A 776 23.18 13.05 -31.54
C GLU A 776 22.98 14.50 -32.00
N PRO A 777 21.86 15.15 -31.63
CA PRO A 777 21.63 16.54 -32.00
C PRO A 777 22.77 17.43 -31.48
N ALA A 778 23.32 18.29 -32.33
CA ALA A 778 24.34 19.24 -31.88
C ALA A 778 23.75 20.12 -30.76
N PRO A 779 24.46 20.34 -29.65
CA PRO A 779 23.98 21.24 -28.61
C PRO A 779 23.78 22.62 -29.23
N ARG A 780 22.54 23.12 -29.22
CA ARG A 780 22.26 24.48 -29.69
C ARG A 780 23.03 25.45 -28.80
N SER A 781 24.03 26.10 -29.35
CA SER A 781 24.79 27.15 -28.65
C SER A 781 23.83 28.24 -28.19
N GLY A 782 23.58 28.35 -26.89
CA GLY A 782 22.78 29.41 -26.30
C GLY A 782 21.36 29.05 -25.83
N GLU A 783 20.91 27.79 -25.97
CA GLU A 783 19.72 27.35 -25.23
C GLU A 783 20.12 27.17 -23.75
N GLN A 784 19.84 28.19 -22.92
CA GLN A 784 19.78 27.97 -21.48
C GLN A 784 18.68 26.94 -21.20
N PRO A 785 18.86 26.00 -20.26
CA PRO A 785 17.75 25.18 -19.78
C PRO A 785 16.62 26.12 -19.40
N ALA A 786 15.45 25.92 -20.00
CA ALA A 786 14.35 26.88 -19.92
C ALA A 786 14.02 27.18 -18.46
N ARG A 787 14.52 28.31 -17.95
CA ARG A 787 13.98 28.90 -16.73
C ARG A 787 12.69 29.57 -17.14
N SER A 788 11.57 28.94 -16.79
CA SER A 788 10.24 29.53 -16.65
C SER A 788 9.42 29.86 -17.92
N ALA A 789 8.12 29.54 -17.81
CA ALA A 789 6.95 30.00 -18.57
C ALA A 789 6.49 29.23 -19.83
N GLU A 790 7.34 28.92 -20.82
CA GLU A 790 6.84 28.24 -22.03
C GLU A 790 6.94 26.72 -21.90
N ARG A 791 5.84 26.08 -21.48
CA ARG A 791 5.64 24.61 -21.42
C ARG A 791 5.63 23.95 -22.82
N LYS A 792 6.64 24.21 -23.66
CA LYS A 792 6.75 23.67 -25.01
C LYS A 792 7.73 22.50 -25.05
N PRO A 793 7.37 21.36 -25.68
CA PRO A 793 8.27 20.23 -25.80
C PRO A 793 9.40 20.50 -26.80
N HIS A 794 10.57 19.93 -26.54
CA HIS A 794 11.64 19.80 -27.53
C HIS A 794 11.28 18.70 -28.53
N THR A 795 11.31 19.02 -29.82
CA THR A 795 10.90 18.11 -30.88
C THR A 795 12.07 17.70 -31.76
N LEU A 796 12.17 16.41 -32.09
CA LEU A 796 13.13 15.87 -33.05
C LEU A 796 12.42 14.89 -33.99
N GLN A 797 12.80 14.95 -35.27
CA GLN A 797 12.35 14.02 -36.30
C GLN A 797 13.58 13.36 -36.90
N VAL A 798 13.59 12.03 -36.95
CA VAL A 798 14.65 11.24 -37.56
C VAL A 798 14.04 10.26 -38.54
N SER A 799 14.65 10.17 -39.72
CA SER A 799 14.28 9.20 -40.76
C SER A 799 15.52 8.51 -41.27
N CYS A 800 15.47 7.19 -41.40
CA CYS A 800 16.49 6.40 -42.07
C CYS A 800 15.83 5.26 -42.84
N ASP A 801 16.56 4.62 -43.74
CA ASP A 801 16.09 3.43 -44.45
C ASP A 801 16.83 2.19 -43.95
N ASP A 802 16.18 1.04 -44.02
CA ASP A 802 16.83 -0.26 -43.84
C ASP A 802 16.49 -1.19 -45.02
N GLN A 803 17.27 -2.27 -45.16
CA GLN A 803 17.06 -3.32 -46.15
C GLN A 803 17.49 -4.66 -45.55
N LEU A 804 16.57 -5.62 -45.59
CA LEU A 804 16.81 -7.00 -45.14
C LEU A 804 17.23 -7.86 -46.33
N ASN A 805 18.34 -8.59 -46.18
CA ASN A 805 18.94 -9.39 -47.27
C ASN A 805 18.63 -10.88 -47.20
N HIS A 806 17.93 -11.32 -46.16
CA HIS A 806 17.55 -12.70 -45.91
C HIS A 806 16.14 -12.73 -45.36
N SER A 807 15.42 -13.83 -45.53
CA SER A 807 14.13 -14.03 -44.89
C SER A 807 14.28 -14.29 -43.40
N GLY A 808 13.31 -13.81 -42.62
CA GLY A 808 13.34 -13.90 -41.17
C GLY A 808 12.44 -12.89 -40.49
N THR A 809 12.30 -13.02 -39.17
CA THR A 809 11.58 -12.08 -38.33
C THR A 809 12.60 -11.25 -37.55
N HIS A 810 12.45 -9.94 -37.63
CA HIS A 810 13.26 -8.94 -36.95
C HIS A 810 12.37 -8.07 -36.07
N PHE A 811 12.94 -7.45 -35.04
CA PHE A 811 12.24 -6.46 -34.24
C PHE A 811 12.99 -5.14 -34.20
N TYR A 812 12.24 -4.05 -34.22
CA TYR A 812 12.77 -2.69 -34.22
C TYR A 812 12.20 -1.91 -33.05
N HIS A 813 13.05 -1.22 -32.31
CA HIS A 813 12.61 -0.27 -31.28
C HIS A 813 13.54 0.94 -31.24
N ALA A 814 13.07 2.03 -30.62
CA ALA A 814 13.87 3.21 -30.40
C ALA A 814 14.27 3.34 -28.93
N LYS A 815 15.45 3.92 -28.70
CA LYS A 815 15.93 4.42 -27.41
C LYS A 815 16.19 5.91 -27.53
N VAL A 816 15.66 6.68 -26.59
CA VAL A 816 15.87 8.13 -26.49
C VAL A 816 16.52 8.43 -25.15
N ARG A 817 17.49 9.36 -25.19
CA ARG A 817 18.15 9.88 -24.00
C ARG A 817 18.11 11.41 -24.03
N LEU A 818 17.65 12.00 -22.93
CA LEU A 818 17.67 13.45 -22.73
C LEU A 818 19.01 13.92 -22.16
N VAL A 819 19.30 15.21 -22.27
CA VAL A 819 20.39 15.85 -21.53
C VAL A 819 20.00 15.90 -20.06
N GLY A 820 20.80 15.31 -19.19
CA GLY A 820 20.54 15.28 -17.76
C GLY A 820 21.42 14.27 -17.04
N ASP A 821 20.99 13.90 -15.84
CA ASP A 821 21.66 12.90 -15.01
C ASP A 821 21.34 11.48 -15.51
N GLU A 822 22.37 10.79 -15.99
CA GLU A 822 22.28 9.45 -16.58
C GLU A 822 22.37 8.32 -15.54
N ALA A 823 22.42 8.66 -14.25
CA ALA A 823 22.67 7.66 -13.24
C ALA A 823 21.54 6.64 -13.12
N LEU A 824 21.98 5.39 -13.04
CA LEU A 824 21.17 4.22 -12.80
C LEU A 824 21.16 3.88 -11.30
N ASN A 825 20.30 2.96 -10.94
CA ASN A 825 20.22 2.50 -9.55
C ASN A 825 21.39 1.56 -9.22
N ASP A 826 21.93 0.80 -10.17
CA ASP A 826 23.20 0.10 -9.99
C ASP A 826 24.36 0.97 -10.51
N VAL A 827 25.32 1.26 -9.63
CA VAL A 827 26.43 2.17 -9.93
C VAL A 827 27.68 1.42 -10.43
N ASP A 828 27.76 0.10 -10.19
CA ASP A 828 29.01 -0.64 -10.36
C ASP A 828 29.00 -1.68 -11.49
N GLY A 829 27.88 -1.87 -12.21
CA GLY A 829 27.78 -2.86 -13.29
C GLY A 829 28.15 -4.29 -12.83
N ARG A 830 27.98 -4.60 -11.54
CA ARG A 830 28.27 -5.93 -10.98
C ARG A 830 27.09 -6.84 -11.27
N GLY A 831 26.93 -7.19 -12.55
CA GLY A 831 25.87 -8.04 -13.10
C GLY A 831 25.86 -9.50 -12.63
N ALA A 832 26.17 -9.80 -11.37
CA ALA A 832 26.21 -11.15 -10.84
C ALA A 832 25.51 -11.32 -9.47
N GLY A 833 24.91 -10.26 -8.92
CA GLY A 833 24.09 -10.34 -7.72
C GLY A 833 23.09 -9.20 -7.70
N LEU A 834 21.96 -9.36 -8.39
CA LEU A 834 20.87 -8.38 -8.39
C LEU A 834 20.08 -8.39 -7.07
N SER A 835 20.77 -8.58 -5.94
CA SER A 835 20.19 -8.33 -4.63
C SER A 835 20.06 -6.82 -4.42
N TYR A 836 19.12 -6.40 -3.59
CA TYR A 836 18.98 -5.04 -3.09
C TYR A 836 20.33 -4.47 -2.63
N VAL A 837 20.92 -3.55 -3.42
CA VAL A 837 22.24 -2.96 -3.11
C VAL A 837 22.00 -1.73 -2.24
N ASN A 838 22.49 -1.74 -1.00
CA ASN A 838 22.35 -0.59 -0.10
C ASN A 838 23.31 0.57 -0.43
N ASP A 839 24.32 0.32 -1.27
CA ASP A 839 25.34 1.30 -1.68
C ASP A 839 25.07 1.91 -3.08
N SER A 840 23.81 1.93 -3.51
CA SER A 840 23.38 2.61 -4.75
C SER A 840 23.32 4.13 -4.61
N ARG A 841 23.34 4.86 -5.74
CA ARG A 841 23.16 6.33 -5.76
C ARG A 841 21.85 6.75 -5.09
N TYR A 842 20.78 6.02 -5.39
CA TYR A 842 19.48 6.22 -4.78
C TYR A 842 19.30 5.22 -3.62
N PRO A 843 18.61 5.60 -2.52
CA PRO A 843 18.22 4.64 -1.50
C PRO A 843 17.32 3.55 -2.10
N HIS A 844 17.25 2.40 -1.43
CA HIS A 844 16.43 1.27 -1.86
C HIS A 844 14.98 1.67 -2.26
N ASN A 845 14.56 1.22 -3.44
CA ASN A 845 13.24 1.45 -4.02
C ASN A 845 12.85 2.93 -4.15
N LEU A 846 13.83 3.76 -4.55
CA LEU A 846 13.66 5.16 -4.90
C LEU A 846 14.48 5.45 -6.17
N ALA A 847 13.97 6.36 -6.99
CA ALA A 847 14.70 6.91 -8.12
C ALA A 847 14.39 8.40 -8.26
N ALA A 848 15.12 9.08 -9.14
CA ALA A 848 14.78 10.44 -9.53
C ALA A 848 13.38 10.47 -10.17
N ALA A 849 12.55 11.45 -9.79
CA ALA A 849 11.17 11.52 -10.27
C ALA A 849 11.06 11.65 -11.79
N ARG A 850 12.05 12.29 -12.43
CA ARG A 850 12.13 12.59 -13.86
C ARG A 850 13.54 12.22 -14.38
N GLY A 851 13.72 10.97 -14.79
CA GLY A 851 14.93 10.46 -15.43
C GLY A 851 15.02 10.78 -16.94
N VAL A 852 16.08 10.29 -17.58
CA VAL A 852 16.49 10.75 -18.93
C VAL A 852 16.18 9.76 -20.05
N TYR A 853 15.82 8.52 -19.74
CA TYR A 853 15.65 7.46 -20.73
C TYR A 853 14.19 7.21 -21.12
N ALA A 854 13.97 6.83 -22.37
CA ALA A 854 12.71 6.30 -22.88
C ALA A 854 12.92 5.28 -24.01
N TRP A 855 12.00 4.32 -24.12
CA TRP A 855 12.00 3.26 -25.12
C TRP A 855 10.61 3.07 -25.73
N THR A 856 10.55 2.78 -27.02
CA THR A 856 9.31 2.32 -27.66
C THR A 856 9.16 0.81 -27.49
N SER A 857 7.93 0.29 -27.38
CA SER A 857 7.73 -1.14 -27.65
C SER A 857 8.17 -1.49 -29.08
N PRO A 858 8.53 -2.75 -29.35
CA PRO A 858 9.01 -3.13 -30.68
C PRO A 858 7.92 -3.08 -31.77
N VAL A 859 8.37 -2.88 -33.01
CA VAL A 859 7.64 -3.21 -34.25
C VAL A 859 8.28 -4.48 -34.82
N TRP A 860 7.46 -5.47 -35.18
CA TRP A 860 7.96 -6.73 -35.76
C TRP A 860 7.88 -6.69 -37.28
N VAL A 861 8.99 -7.06 -37.92
CA VAL A 861 9.13 -7.07 -39.37
C VAL A 861 9.44 -8.49 -39.83
N THR A 862 8.58 -9.05 -40.68
CA THR A 862 8.85 -10.31 -41.37
C THR A 862 9.33 -10.01 -42.78
N SER A 863 10.48 -10.56 -43.15
CA SER A 863 11.04 -10.44 -44.50
C SER A 863 10.80 -11.71 -45.30
N GLU A 864 10.21 -11.55 -46.49
CA GLU A 864 9.83 -12.64 -47.41
C GLU A 864 10.33 -12.42 -48.84
#